data_AF-A0A7L4Y9U2-F1
#
_entry.id   AF-A0A7L4Y9U2-F1
#
_cell.length_a   1.000
_cell.length_b   1.000
_cell.length_c   1.000
_cell.angle_alpha   90.00
_cell.angle_beta   90.00
_cell.angle_gamma   90.00
#
_symmetry.space_group_name_H-M   'P 1'
#
loop_
_entity.id
_entity.type
_entity.pdbx_description
1 polymer ?
#
loop_
_entity_poly.entity_id
_entity_poly.type
_entity_poly.pdbx_seq_one_letter_code
_entity_poly.pdbx_strand_id
1 'polypeptide(L)'
;MTTEQRDGHVNWKSWAFDYNVAGTEGLSLGNGFFRGRQVFHKLSLPVIRVKYVQDEAVIPIPTEPNPILGTGCGPYNDQISWDPVNFGEDLNPIAGPHHLVRVSNCGQRYICIKESMSDGTVWFELGVYARIGAYHIYQSWYLSDAGVIRPRVFSKGLSCNLDHWHHPYWRLDFDLDGAGSQRVNVFGSGGSKFRGFVNREGRLFNEADGGTVYNVENLNSGLKAWILPPRVNEELGIVGPTDFSNLDAYVRKYRESEDRPWPHRPEQEIGFNVHDDPDNSDIVFWSVCHLHHHAAEGKDHWHEVGPTIAFDVPPAPPPPPESVRRVQVKGMVHIKDFKLTTGDLWGHYPFDESRTVHPFSPHAEVFLIKGPVGDVTAHLIIKLDRQADNTVAVTFTAQLYDEDERVASVGNNFKVAPGQTVTWSGIHLVDHHGGDPDTSDMDFTVTNSLGVLPGWNPPFPIAPAGHAQAGALDAVSRTSQNLDVFWVGPDGGVGTTYWDGTWHAPFAIAPAGHAQPGALTAVSRKPEQLDVFWVGPDGGIGTTYWDGAWHAPFAIAPAGSAKPGALSAVSRKPEQLDVFWVGPDGGVGTTYWDGTWHAPFAIAPAGHAQPGALTAVSRKPEQLDVFWVGPDGGIGTTYWDGAWHAPFAIAPAGSAKPGALTVVSRFPEQLDVFWVGPDGGIGTTYWDGTWHAPFAIAPAGHAQPGALTALSRFPEQLDVFWVGPDGGIGTTYWDGTWHAPFPIAPAGSAKPGALTAVSRFREHLDVLWIGPDGGVGTTYWTAG
;
A
#
# COMPACT_ATOMS: atom_id res chain seq x y z
N MET A 1 -26.60 -20.49 15.34
CA MET A 1 -26.17 -19.17 14.79
C MET A 1 -24.79 -19.38 14.21
N THR A 2 -24.62 -19.20 12.91
CA THR A 2 -23.47 -19.68 12.13
C THR A 2 -22.09 -19.31 12.66
N THR A 3 -21.10 -20.15 12.32
CA THR A 3 -19.66 -19.98 12.58
C THR A 3 -18.98 -18.92 11.69
N GLU A 4 -19.70 -18.30 10.75
CA GLU A 4 -19.12 -17.31 9.83
C GLU A 4 -19.14 -15.89 10.39
N GLN A 5 -18.09 -15.12 10.06
CA GLN A 5 -17.94 -13.73 10.50
C GLN A 5 -18.95 -12.84 9.76
N ARG A 6 -19.71 -12.04 10.51
CA ARG A 6 -20.63 -11.03 9.96
C ARG A 6 -20.01 -9.65 9.76
N ASP A 7 -18.85 -9.42 10.37
CA ASP A 7 -18.04 -8.22 10.28
C ASP A 7 -16.57 -8.58 10.13
N GLY A 8 -15.68 -7.65 9.80
CA GLY A 8 -14.25 -7.91 9.70
C GLY A 8 -13.49 -6.74 9.10
N HIS A 9 -12.17 -6.89 8.97
CA HIS A 9 -11.28 -5.88 8.39
C HIS A 9 -10.55 -6.43 7.16
N VAL A 10 -10.48 -5.61 6.10
CA VAL A 10 -9.81 -5.94 4.85
C VAL A 10 -8.65 -4.99 4.63
N ASN A 11 -7.45 -5.55 4.43
CA ASN A 11 -6.34 -4.88 3.77
C ASN A 11 -6.16 -5.52 2.40
N TRP A 12 -6.42 -4.78 1.33
CA TRP A 12 -6.34 -5.26 -0.03
C TRP A 12 -5.66 -4.23 -0.94
N LYS A 13 -4.42 -4.51 -1.35
CA LYS A 13 -3.59 -3.58 -2.14
C LYS A 13 -3.52 -2.20 -1.45
N SER A 14 -4.00 -1.15 -2.12
CA SER A 14 -4.06 0.22 -1.60
C SER A 14 -5.29 0.52 -0.75
N TRP A 15 -6.18 -0.46 -0.54
CA TRP A 15 -7.39 -0.32 0.26
C TRP A 15 -7.22 -0.89 1.67
N ALA A 16 -7.76 -0.19 2.65
CA ALA A 16 -8.02 -0.72 3.98
C ALA A 16 -9.42 -0.28 4.44
N PHE A 17 -10.26 -1.20 4.89
CA PHE A 17 -11.62 -0.87 5.33
C PHE A 17 -12.21 -1.97 6.20
N ASP A 18 -13.19 -1.60 7.01
CA ASP A 18 -14.04 -2.53 7.75
C ASP A 18 -15.27 -2.92 6.92
N TYR A 19 -15.78 -4.12 7.12
CA TYR A 19 -17.09 -4.51 6.64
C TYR A 19 -17.97 -5.03 7.76
N ASN A 20 -19.28 -4.90 7.63
CA ASN A 20 -20.25 -5.57 8.49
C ASN A 20 -21.58 -5.82 7.78
N VAL A 21 -22.33 -6.81 8.28
CA VAL A 21 -23.77 -6.96 8.05
C VAL A 21 -24.46 -6.77 9.39
N ALA A 22 -24.75 -5.52 9.74
CA ALA A 22 -25.36 -5.15 11.02
C ALA A 22 -26.72 -4.48 10.84
N GLY A 23 -27.64 -4.75 11.77
CA GLY A 23 -29.01 -4.23 11.69
C GLY A 23 -29.70 -4.71 10.41
N THR A 24 -30.26 -3.77 9.65
CA THR A 24 -30.95 -4.03 8.38
C THR A 24 -30.42 -3.14 7.24
N GLU A 25 -29.15 -2.70 7.33
CA GLU A 25 -28.50 -1.82 6.34
C GLU A 25 -27.72 -2.57 5.26
N GLY A 26 -27.94 -3.89 5.17
CA GLY A 26 -27.19 -4.78 4.30
C GLY A 26 -25.70 -4.84 4.65
N LEU A 27 -24.92 -5.28 3.66
CA LEU A 27 -23.47 -5.31 3.76
C LEU A 27 -22.91 -3.88 3.68
N SER A 28 -22.44 -3.35 4.80
CA SER A 28 -21.87 -2.02 4.91
C SER A 28 -20.35 -2.06 4.91
N LEU A 29 -19.72 -1.04 4.32
CA LEU A 29 -18.29 -0.75 4.46
C LEU A 29 -18.12 0.41 5.43
N GLY A 30 -17.07 0.38 6.25
CA GLY A 30 -16.74 1.46 7.20
C GLY A 30 -15.25 1.74 7.26
N ASN A 31 -14.88 2.90 7.83
CA ASN A 31 -13.49 3.31 8.08
C ASN A 31 -12.57 3.09 6.86
N GLY A 32 -12.98 3.61 5.71
CA GLY A 32 -12.33 3.33 4.44
C GLY A 32 -11.12 4.22 4.16
N PHE A 33 -10.02 3.59 3.80
CA PHE A 33 -8.78 4.22 3.34
C PHE A 33 -8.43 3.75 1.94
N PHE A 34 -7.98 4.67 1.09
CA PHE A 34 -7.42 4.39 -0.22
C PHE A 34 -6.12 5.14 -0.43
N ARG A 35 -5.06 4.43 -0.83
CA ARG A 35 -3.68 4.95 -0.96
C ARG A 35 -3.22 5.73 0.27
N GLY A 36 -3.69 5.23 1.41
CA GLY A 36 -3.40 5.78 2.70
C GLY A 36 -4.12 7.08 3.10
N ARG A 37 -5.19 7.45 2.40
CA ARG A 37 -6.02 8.61 2.76
C ARG A 37 -7.40 8.11 3.16
N GLN A 38 -7.99 8.68 4.20
CA GLN A 38 -9.37 8.36 4.56
C GLN A 38 -10.27 8.86 3.43
N VAL A 39 -11.17 7.99 2.97
CA VAL A 39 -12.06 8.28 1.84
C VAL A 39 -13.54 8.15 2.17
N PHE A 40 -13.91 7.35 3.17
CA PHE A 40 -15.28 7.27 3.65
C PHE A 40 -15.37 6.86 5.12
N HIS A 41 -16.40 7.35 5.82
CA HIS A 41 -16.76 6.89 7.15
C HIS A 41 -17.56 5.59 7.07
N LYS A 42 -18.63 5.60 6.24
CA LYS A 42 -19.55 4.47 6.08
C LYS A 42 -20.25 4.50 4.73
N LEU A 43 -20.28 3.35 4.05
CA LEU A 43 -21.07 3.12 2.84
C LEU A 43 -22.07 1.99 3.11
N SER A 44 -23.37 2.21 2.94
CA SER A 44 -24.40 1.21 3.23
C SER A 44 -25.55 1.21 2.23
N LEU A 45 -26.41 0.18 2.31
CA LEU A 45 -27.65 0.06 1.55
C LEU A 45 -28.84 -0.10 2.52
N PRO A 46 -29.36 1.00 3.10
CA PRO A 46 -30.38 0.91 4.13
C PRO A 46 -31.71 0.29 3.69
N VAL A 47 -32.07 0.41 2.40
CA VAL A 47 -33.33 -0.10 1.85
C VAL A 47 -33.27 -0.25 0.33
N ILE A 48 -34.00 -1.24 -0.19
CA ILE A 48 -34.48 -1.29 -1.57
C ILE A 48 -36.00 -1.12 -1.50
N ARG A 49 -36.52 0.03 -1.96
CA ARG A 49 -37.97 0.26 -1.98
C ARG A 49 -38.55 -0.34 -3.25
N VAL A 50 -39.61 -1.14 -3.12
CA VAL A 50 -40.20 -1.86 -4.25
C VAL A 50 -41.66 -1.46 -4.44
N LYS A 51 -42.02 -1.14 -5.69
CA LYS A 51 -43.38 -0.74 -6.06
C LYS A 51 -43.84 -1.53 -7.28
N TYR A 52 -44.99 -2.18 -7.16
CA TYR A 52 -45.65 -2.87 -8.26
C TYR A 52 -46.62 -1.94 -8.99
N VAL A 53 -46.96 -2.30 -10.25
CA VAL A 53 -48.03 -1.63 -11.00
C VAL A 53 -49.40 -1.69 -10.30
N GLN A 54 -49.64 -2.74 -9.50
CA GLN A 54 -50.85 -2.92 -8.70
C GLN A 54 -50.48 -3.39 -7.29
N ASP A 55 -50.90 -2.62 -6.28
CA ASP A 55 -50.64 -2.93 -4.87
C ASP A 55 -51.65 -3.92 -4.31
N GLU A 56 -51.27 -4.53 -3.19
CA GLU A 56 -52.18 -5.38 -2.43
C GLU A 56 -53.38 -4.55 -1.90
N ALA A 57 -54.60 -5.02 -2.15
CA ALA A 57 -55.79 -4.38 -1.62
C ALA A 57 -55.91 -4.71 -0.12
N VAL A 58 -55.84 -3.69 0.75
CA VAL A 58 -56.20 -3.85 2.17
C VAL A 58 -57.70 -4.12 2.25
N ILE A 59 -58.11 -5.38 2.40
CA ILE A 59 -59.51 -5.73 2.67
C ILE A 59 -59.71 -5.80 4.19
N PRO A 60 -60.45 -4.85 4.80
CA PRO A 60 -61.00 -5.08 6.13
C PRO A 60 -62.26 -5.94 5.99
N ILE A 61 -62.30 -7.15 6.56
CA ILE A 61 -63.42 -7.71 7.36
C ILE A 61 -63.17 -9.20 7.70
N PRO A 62 -63.44 -9.61 8.96
CA PRO A 62 -63.35 -10.99 9.43
C PRO A 62 -64.63 -11.80 9.11
N THR A 63 -64.51 -13.14 9.10
CA THR A 63 -65.57 -14.17 9.22
C THR A 63 -66.02 -15.02 8.00
N GLU A 64 -65.19 -15.27 6.98
CA GLU A 64 -65.39 -16.46 6.11
C GLU A 64 -64.04 -17.08 5.70
N PRO A 65 -63.91 -18.42 5.66
CA PRO A 65 -62.67 -19.09 5.32
C PRO A 65 -62.51 -19.22 3.80
N ASN A 66 -62.19 -18.12 3.12
CA ASN A 66 -61.54 -18.18 1.80
C ASN A 66 -60.85 -16.83 1.45
N PRO A 67 -59.56 -16.64 1.74
CA PRO A 67 -58.83 -15.50 1.23
C PRO A 67 -58.48 -15.75 -0.23
N ILE A 68 -59.33 -15.27 -1.14
CA ILE A 68 -58.96 -15.11 -2.55
C ILE A 68 -57.81 -14.09 -2.58
N LEU A 69 -56.66 -14.56 -3.06
CA LEU A 69 -55.42 -13.83 -3.32
C LEU A 69 -55.73 -12.39 -3.80
N GLY A 70 -55.21 -11.39 -3.09
CA GLY A 70 -55.20 -10.01 -3.59
C GLY A 70 -54.57 -9.97 -4.99
N THR A 71 -55.09 -9.12 -5.88
CA THR A 71 -54.62 -9.02 -7.28
C THR A 71 -53.34 -8.20 -7.44
N GLY A 72 -52.67 -7.82 -6.36
CA GLY A 72 -51.48 -6.97 -6.36
C GLY A 72 -50.50 -7.31 -5.24
N CYS A 73 -49.31 -6.71 -5.27
CA CYS A 73 -48.24 -6.93 -4.31
C CYS A 73 -47.62 -5.62 -3.83
N GLY A 74 -47.06 -5.63 -2.62
CA GLY A 74 -46.33 -4.49 -2.09
C GLY A 74 -47.21 -3.25 -1.86
N PRO A 75 -46.59 -2.07 -1.67
CA PRO A 75 -45.15 -1.81 -1.74
C PRO A 75 -44.33 -2.45 -0.60
N TYR A 76 -43.03 -2.63 -0.81
CA TYR A 76 -42.12 -3.26 0.16
C TYR A 76 -40.89 -2.41 0.49
N ASN A 77 -40.35 -2.64 1.69
CA ASN A 77 -39.01 -2.23 2.10
C ASN A 77 -38.15 -3.49 2.18
N ASP A 78 -37.42 -3.79 1.12
CA ASP A 78 -36.52 -4.93 1.12
C ASP A 78 -35.22 -4.52 1.79
N GLN A 79 -34.91 -5.16 2.92
CA GLN A 79 -33.76 -4.86 3.76
C GLN A 79 -33.00 -6.13 4.09
N ILE A 80 -31.68 -6.07 4.00
CA ILE A 80 -30.81 -7.23 4.24
C ILE A 80 -30.26 -7.14 5.68
N SER A 81 -30.38 -8.24 6.42
CA SER A 81 -29.90 -8.38 7.79
C SER A 81 -29.07 -9.66 7.96
N TRP A 82 -28.34 -9.79 9.07
CA TRP A 82 -27.65 -11.03 9.39
C TRP A 82 -28.61 -12.07 9.97
N ASP A 83 -29.33 -12.77 9.10
CA ASP A 83 -30.20 -13.89 9.48
C ASP A 83 -29.88 -15.14 8.66
N PRO A 84 -29.07 -16.08 9.19
CA PRO A 84 -28.70 -17.28 8.45
C PRO A 84 -29.69 -18.44 8.54
N VAL A 85 -30.78 -18.32 9.32
CA VAL A 85 -31.70 -19.43 9.58
C VAL A 85 -32.70 -19.54 8.43
N ASN A 86 -32.81 -20.72 7.82
CA ASN A 86 -33.81 -21.01 6.79
C ASN A 86 -34.90 -21.93 7.37
N PHE A 87 -36.14 -21.46 7.47
CA PHE A 87 -37.27 -22.26 7.98
C PHE A 87 -38.06 -23.00 6.87
N GLY A 88 -37.46 -23.25 5.70
CA GLY A 88 -38.14 -23.86 4.55
C GLY A 88 -39.01 -22.87 3.77
N GLU A 89 -38.64 -21.60 3.84
CA GLU A 89 -39.43 -20.42 3.46
C GLU A 89 -39.41 -20.17 1.95
N ASP A 90 -38.46 -20.82 1.26
CA ASP A 90 -38.39 -20.90 -0.20
C ASP A 90 -39.67 -21.45 -0.85
N LEU A 91 -40.59 -21.99 -0.04
CA LEU A 91 -41.88 -22.56 -0.43
C LEU A 91 -43.06 -21.56 -0.36
N ASN A 92 -42.90 -20.35 0.20
CA ASN A 92 -43.99 -19.34 0.28
C ASN A 92 -43.63 -18.00 -0.40
N PRO A 93 -44.00 -17.81 -1.67
CA PRO A 93 -43.64 -16.62 -2.46
C PRO A 93 -44.38 -15.33 -2.08
N ILE A 94 -45.37 -15.38 -1.18
CA ILE A 94 -46.24 -14.23 -0.86
C ILE A 94 -45.82 -13.55 0.46
N ALA A 95 -45.19 -14.28 1.38
CA ALA A 95 -44.83 -13.77 2.71
C ALA A 95 -43.61 -14.48 3.35
N GLY A 96 -42.72 -15.07 2.53
CA GLY A 96 -41.53 -15.76 3.03
C GLY A 96 -40.62 -14.82 3.85
N PRO A 97 -40.18 -15.23 5.06
CA PRO A 97 -39.20 -14.49 5.85
C PRO A 97 -37.88 -14.24 5.11
N HIS A 98 -37.16 -13.22 5.56
CA HIS A 98 -35.83 -12.89 5.09
C HIS A 98 -34.82 -13.92 5.64
N HIS A 99 -33.94 -14.46 4.80
CA HIS A 99 -32.73 -15.14 5.27
C HIS A 99 -31.55 -14.97 4.28
N LEU A 100 -30.33 -15.05 4.81
CA LEU A 100 -29.10 -15.09 4.04
C LEU A 100 -28.89 -16.48 3.45
N VAL A 101 -28.35 -16.53 2.25
CA VAL A 101 -28.03 -17.76 1.55
C VAL A 101 -26.53 -17.80 1.26
N ARG A 102 -25.92 -18.97 1.50
CA ARG A 102 -24.52 -19.22 1.18
C ARG A 102 -24.28 -19.07 -0.33
N VAL A 103 -23.27 -18.29 -0.69
CA VAL A 103 -22.89 -17.99 -2.07
C VAL A 103 -22.11 -19.16 -2.65
N SER A 104 -22.76 -19.92 -3.54
CA SER A 104 -22.25 -21.22 -3.99
C SER A 104 -20.94 -21.14 -4.78
N ASN A 105 -20.75 -20.07 -5.56
CA ASN A 105 -19.52 -19.79 -6.31
C ASN A 105 -18.48 -19.00 -5.49
N CYS A 106 -18.65 -18.91 -4.17
CA CYS A 106 -17.75 -18.18 -3.28
C CYS A 106 -17.44 -18.99 -2.01
N GLY A 107 -17.13 -20.27 -2.19
CA GLY A 107 -16.75 -21.16 -1.09
C GLY A 107 -17.90 -21.50 -0.13
N GLN A 108 -19.16 -21.36 -0.57
CA GLN A 108 -20.36 -21.61 0.25
C GLN A 108 -20.42 -20.73 1.51
N ARG A 109 -19.98 -19.47 1.41
CA ARG A 109 -20.01 -18.49 2.51
C ARG A 109 -21.17 -17.52 2.39
N TYR A 110 -21.66 -16.99 3.51
CA TYR A 110 -22.68 -15.94 3.53
C TYR A 110 -22.13 -14.59 3.07
N ILE A 111 -20.87 -14.30 3.39
CA ILE A 111 -20.12 -13.16 2.84
C ILE A 111 -19.14 -13.70 1.80
N CYS A 112 -19.35 -13.31 0.55
CA CYS A 112 -18.41 -13.58 -0.52
C CYS A 112 -17.26 -12.57 -0.46
N ILE A 113 -16.03 -13.07 -0.41
CA ILE A 113 -14.80 -12.30 -0.60
C ILE A 113 -14.05 -12.99 -1.73
N LYS A 114 -13.84 -12.29 -2.86
CA LYS A 114 -13.06 -12.85 -3.96
C LYS A 114 -12.34 -11.77 -4.77
N GLU A 115 -11.24 -12.18 -5.39
CA GLU A 115 -10.57 -11.36 -6.41
C GLU A 115 -10.90 -11.88 -7.80
N SER A 116 -10.99 -10.95 -8.76
CA SER A 116 -11.14 -11.27 -10.17
C SER A 116 -10.40 -10.24 -11.02
N MET A 117 -9.98 -10.64 -12.22
CA MET A 117 -9.41 -9.73 -13.20
C MET A 117 -10.43 -9.54 -14.34
N SER A 118 -10.71 -8.30 -14.69
CA SER A 118 -11.58 -7.94 -15.80
C SER A 118 -11.04 -6.65 -16.44
N ASP A 119 -10.91 -6.65 -17.77
CA ASP A 119 -10.41 -5.50 -18.56
C ASP A 119 -9.07 -4.93 -18.07
N GLY A 120 -8.15 -5.81 -17.65
CA GLY A 120 -6.83 -5.42 -17.14
C GLY A 120 -6.85 -4.78 -15.74
N THR A 121 -8.02 -4.67 -15.11
CA THR A 121 -8.19 -4.16 -13.75
C THR A 121 -8.41 -5.33 -12.80
N VAL A 122 -7.73 -5.32 -11.65
CA VAL A 122 -8.00 -6.29 -10.58
C VAL A 122 -9.11 -5.73 -9.70
N TRP A 123 -10.14 -6.54 -9.48
CA TRP A 123 -11.32 -6.23 -8.70
C TRP A 123 -11.40 -7.13 -7.47
N PHE A 124 -11.64 -6.50 -6.33
CA PHE A 124 -12.05 -7.14 -5.09
C PHE A 124 -13.57 -7.08 -4.98
N GLU A 125 -14.22 -8.23 -4.83
CA GLU A 125 -15.65 -8.34 -4.59
C GLU A 125 -15.90 -8.68 -3.13
N LEU A 126 -16.75 -7.89 -2.48
CA LEU A 126 -17.39 -8.21 -1.22
C LEU A 126 -18.90 -8.28 -1.43
N GLY A 127 -19.54 -9.42 -1.17
CA GLY A 127 -20.98 -9.57 -1.46
C GLY A 127 -21.75 -10.42 -0.46
N VAL A 128 -23.07 -10.19 -0.41
CA VAL A 128 -24.01 -10.94 0.42
C VAL A 128 -25.24 -11.30 -0.42
N TYR A 129 -25.74 -12.51 -0.22
CA TYR A 129 -26.90 -13.03 -0.94
C TYR A 129 -28.05 -13.29 0.04
N ALA A 130 -29.20 -12.69 -0.24
CA ALA A 130 -30.40 -12.79 0.58
C ALA A 130 -31.61 -13.27 -0.23
N ARG A 131 -32.50 -13.99 0.45
CA ARG A 131 -33.85 -14.31 0.00
C ARG A 131 -34.81 -13.44 0.79
N ILE A 132 -35.67 -12.70 0.10
CA ILE A 132 -36.72 -11.86 0.71
C ILE A 132 -38.02 -12.14 -0.03
N GLY A 133 -38.91 -12.91 0.59
CA GLY A 133 -40.08 -13.48 -0.10
C GLY A 133 -39.66 -14.32 -1.33
N ALA A 134 -40.20 -14.00 -2.51
CA ALA A 134 -39.82 -14.68 -3.76
C ALA A 134 -38.52 -14.16 -4.39
N TYR A 135 -37.97 -13.04 -3.89
CA TYR A 135 -36.81 -12.40 -4.50
C TYR A 135 -35.50 -13.05 -4.11
N HIS A 136 -34.57 -12.99 -5.06
CA HIS A 136 -33.16 -13.25 -4.86
C HIS A 136 -32.42 -11.93 -4.99
N ILE A 137 -31.77 -11.50 -3.91
CA ILE A 137 -31.05 -10.22 -3.88
C ILE A 137 -29.58 -10.49 -3.59
N TYR A 138 -28.70 -10.15 -4.54
CA TYR A 138 -27.27 -10.14 -4.32
C TYR A 138 -26.80 -8.69 -4.20
N GLN A 139 -26.38 -8.29 -3.00
CA GLN A 139 -25.74 -6.99 -2.78
C GLN A 139 -24.22 -7.18 -2.83
N SER A 140 -23.51 -6.30 -3.53
CA SER A 140 -22.05 -6.38 -3.64
C SER A 140 -21.37 -5.02 -3.72
N TRP A 141 -20.13 -5.00 -3.25
CA TRP A 141 -19.15 -3.93 -3.42
C TRP A 141 -18.00 -4.47 -4.25
N TYR A 142 -17.78 -3.88 -5.43
CA TYR A 142 -16.60 -4.15 -6.24
C TYR A 142 -15.62 -3.01 -6.10
N LEU A 143 -14.42 -3.27 -5.60
CA LEU A 143 -13.35 -2.28 -5.44
C LEU A 143 -12.24 -2.59 -6.43
N SER A 144 -11.75 -1.58 -7.17
CA SER A 144 -10.58 -1.73 -8.05
C SER A 144 -9.32 -1.20 -7.39
N ASP A 145 -8.17 -1.72 -7.79
CA ASP A 145 -6.87 -1.21 -7.37
C ASP A 145 -6.56 0.22 -7.87
N ALA A 146 -7.34 0.69 -8.84
CA ALA A 146 -7.29 2.06 -9.36
C ALA A 146 -8.14 3.06 -8.56
N GLY A 147 -8.82 2.66 -7.49
CA GLY A 147 -9.59 3.59 -6.64
C GLY A 147 -11.05 3.76 -7.06
N VAL A 148 -11.65 2.74 -7.69
CA VAL A 148 -13.06 2.75 -8.07
C VAL A 148 -13.84 1.79 -7.18
N ILE A 149 -15.00 2.23 -6.67
CA ILE A 149 -15.99 1.37 -6.01
C ILE A 149 -17.25 1.31 -6.87
N ARG A 150 -17.74 0.10 -7.15
CA ARG A 150 -19.01 -0.17 -7.83
C ARG A 150 -19.95 -0.92 -6.87
N PRO A 151 -20.77 -0.21 -6.07
CA PRO A 151 -21.91 -0.84 -5.40
C PRO A 151 -22.89 -1.40 -6.43
N ARG A 152 -23.34 -2.64 -6.25
CA ARG A 152 -24.36 -3.25 -7.10
C ARG A 152 -25.38 -4.00 -6.26
N VAL A 153 -26.64 -3.86 -6.64
CA VAL A 153 -27.72 -4.78 -6.27
C VAL A 153 -28.12 -5.52 -7.53
N PHE A 154 -28.05 -6.84 -7.46
CA PHE A 154 -28.64 -7.73 -8.44
C PHE A 154 -29.94 -8.27 -7.86
N SER A 155 -31.01 -8.23 -8.64
CA SER A 155 -32.32 -8.73 -8.23
C SER A 155 -32.90 -9.62 -9.31
N LYS A 156 -33.51 -10.73 -8.87
CA LYS A 156 -34.44 -11.54 -9.67
C LYS A 156 -35.59 -12.05 -8.81
N GLY A 157 -36.60 -12.61 -9.44
CA GLY A 157 -37.75 -13.21 -8.78
C GLY A 157 -39.03 -12.38 -8.98
N LEU A 158 -40.17 -13.03 -8.77
CA LEU A 158 -41.49 -12.43 -8.93
C LEU A 158 -42.37 -12.88 -7.76
N SER A 159 -42.72 -11.98 -6.85
CA SER A 159 -43.67 -12.25 -5.76
C SER A 159 -45.09 -12.35 -6.29
N CYS A 160 -45.41 -11.53 -7.30
CA CYS A 160 -46.52 -11.76 -8.23
C CYS A 160 -46.07 -11.46 -9.65
N ASN A 161 -46.81 -11.99 -10.63
CA ASN A 161 -46.53 -11.86 -12.05
C ASN A 161 -46.96 -10.49 -12.59
N LEU A 162 -46.34 -9.43 -12.08
CA LEU A 162 -46.62 -8.03 -12.38
C LEU A 162 -45.30 -7.24 -12.50
N ASP A 163 -45.29 -6.27 -13.42
CA ASP A 163 -44.19 -5.32 -13.57
C ASP A 163 -44.00 -4.53 -12.27
N HIS A 164 -42.75 -4.28 -11.91
CA HIS A 164 -42.40 -3.59 -10.69
C HIS A 164 -41.04 -2.90 -10.76
N TRP A 165 -40.83 -1.94 -9.88
CA TRP A 165 -39.62 -1.13 -9.80
C TRP A 165 -38.93 -1.34 -8.46
N HIS A 166 -37.63 -1.58 -8.52
CA HIS A 166 -36.72 -1.59 -7.39
C HIS A 166 -35.99 -0.25 -7.32
N HIS A 167 -35.95 0.33 -6.13
CA HIS A 167 -35.26 1.59 -5.86
C HIS A 167 -34.24 1.40 -4.73
N PRO A 168 -33.00 0.99 -5.05
CA PRO A 168 -31.93 0.89 -4.06
C PRO A 168 -31.45 2.28 -3.60
N TYR A 169 -31.43 2.51 -2.28
CA TYR A 169 -30.96 3.74 -1.65
C TYR A 169 -29.57 3.52 -1.06
N TRP A 170 -28.54 4.02 -1.74
CA TRP A 170 -27.17 3.95 -1.24
C TRP A 170 -26.86 5.16 -0.36
N ARG A 171 -26.51 4.92 0.90
CA ARG A 171 -26.05 5.96 1.83
C ARG A 171 -24.53 6.01 1.80
N LEU A 172 -23.98 7.13 1.35
CA LEU A 172 -22.54 7.32 1.14
C LEU A 172 -22.05 8.46 2.04
N ASP A 173 -21.43 8.07 3.15
CA ASP A 173 -20.84 8.97 4.14
C ASP A 173 -19.35 9.14 3.81
N PHE A 174 -19.04 10.19 3.06
CA PHE A 174 -17.68 10.46 2.64
C PHE A 174 -16.95 11.20 3.75
N ASP A 175 -15.71 10.83 4.01
CA ASP A 175 -14.81 11.43 5.02
C ASP A 175 -13.45 11.68 4.37
N LEU A 176 -13.47 12.37 3.23
CA LEU A 176 -12.27 12.64 2.43
C LEU A 176 -11.28 13.45 3.28
N ASP A 177 -10.20 12.82 3.77
CA ASP A 177 -9.30 13.37 4.80
C ASP A 177 -10.00 13.92 6.06
N GLY A 178 -11.04 13.21 6.48
CA GLY A 178 -11.81 13.51 7.68
C GLY A 178 -13.21 14.03 7.39
N ALA A 179 -13.97 14.15 8.47
CA ALA A 179 -15.40 14.46 8.43
C ALA A 179 -15.74 15.89 7.98
N GLY A 180 -14.85 16.87 8.15
CA GLY A 180 -15.17 18.28 7.90
C GLY A 180 -14.84 18.79 6.49
N SER A 181 -15.32 20.00 6.20
CA SER A 181 -14.91 20.80 5.03
C SER A 181 -15.19 20.15 3.67
N GLN A 182 -16.32 19.46 3.55
CA GLN A 182 -16.73 18.85 2.29
C GLN A 182 -17.73 19.71 1.53
N ARG A 183 -17.81 19.50 0.22
CA ARG A 183 -18.77 20.14 -0.69
C ARG A 183 -19.24 19.14 -1.73
N VAL A 184 -20.52 19.16 -2.07
CA VAL A 184 -21.05 18.43 -3.24
C VAL A 184 -21.14 19.35 -4.45
N ASN A 185 -20.36 19.06 -5.47
CA ASN A 185 -20.41 19.73 -6.78
C ASN A 185 -21.28 18.93 -7.76
N VAL A 186 -22.00 19.63 -8.63
CA VAL A 186 -22.91 19.05 -9.63
C VAL A 186 -22.42 19.37 -11.04
N PHE A 187 -22.40 18.36 -11.91
CA PHE A 187 -21.94 18.46 -13.30
C PHE A 187 -22.97 17.89 -14.28
N GLY A 188 -22.95 18.36 -15.52
CA GLY A 188 -23.75 17.78 -16.62
C GLY A 188 -23.19 16.49 -17.20
N SER A 189 -23.88 15.96 -18.22
CA SER A 189 -23.48 14.74 -18.94
C SER A 189 -21.99 14.70 -19.27
N GLY A 190 -21.30 13.67 -18.75
CA GLY A 190 -19.86 13.45 -18.95
C GLY A 190 -18.92 14.23 -18.04
N GLY A 191 -19.42 14.94 -17.02
CA GLY A 191 -18.59 15.58 -15.98
C GLY A 191 -17.88 16.88 -16.39
N SER A 192 -18.05 17.34 -17.64
CA SER A 192 -17.30 18.49 -18.19
C SER A 192 -17.94 19.87 -17.91
N LYS A 193 -19.23 19.90 -17.61
CA LYS A 193 -19.99 21.16 -17.40
C LYS A 193 -20.38 21.32 -15.94
N PHE A 194 -19.63 22.11 -15.19
CA PHE A 194 -19.99 22.49 -13.82
C PHE A 194 -21.32 23.27 -13.78
N ARG A 195 -22.24 22.87 -12.89
CA ARG A 195 -23.59 23.46 -12.74
C ARG A 195 -23.75 24.25 -11.45
N GLY A 196 -22.86 24.03 -10.48
CA GLY A 196 -22.94 24.62 -9.16
C GLY A 196 -22.64 23.59 -8.08
N PHE A 197 -22.82 23.99 -6.83
CA PHE A 197 -22.65 23.15 -5.66
C PHE A 197 -23.91 23.19 -4.79
N VAL A 198 -24.07 22.18 -3.94
CA VAL A 198 -25.23 22.06 -3.06
C VAL A 198 -25.00 22.83 -1.77
N ASN A 199 -25.79 23.87 -1.55
CA ASN A 199 -25.76 24.73 -0.35
C ASN A 199 -27.07 24.69 0.46
N ARG A 200 -27.90 23.68 0.18
CA ARG A 200 -29.13 23.42 0.92
C ARG A 200 -29.46 21.94 0.83
N GLU A 201 -29.71 21.30 1.96
CA GLU A 201 -30.09 19.89 1.99
C GLU A 201 -31.37 19.67 1.17
N GLY A 202 -31.36 18.68 0.30
CA GLY A 202 -32.47 18.43 -0.59
C GLY A 202 -32.22 17.37 -1.64
N ARG A 203 -33.32 17.03 -2.33
CA ARG A 203 -33.34 16.14 -3.49
C ARG A 203 -32.66 16.77 -4.70
N LEU A 204 -32.02 15.94 -5.48
CA LEU A 204 -31.40 16.25 -6.76
C LEU A 204 -31.99 15.35 -7.84
N PHE A 205 -31.97 15.86 -9.06
CA PHE A 205 -32.47 15.17 -10.24
C PHE A 205 -31.36 15.09 -11.27
N ASN A 206 -31.24 13.92 -11.89
CA ASN A 206 -30.36 13.72 -13.02
C ASN A 206 -30.97 14.36 -14.28
N GLU A 207 -30.13 14.55 -15.29
CA GLU A 207 -30.59 14.78 -16.66
C GLU A 207 -31.38 13.55 -17.15
N ALA A 208 -32.25 13.74 -18.15
CA ALA A 208 -33.11 12.68 -18.65
C ALA A 208 -32.36 11.44 -19.16
N ASP A 209 -31.09 11.57 -19.55
CA ASP A 209 -30.21 10.46 -19.96
C ASP A 209 -29.48 9.77 -18.79
N GLY A 210 -29.71 10.23 -17.54
CA GLY A 210 -28.94 9.82 -16.37
C GLY A 210 -27.52 10.38 -16.32
N GLY A 211 -27.18 11.36 -17.18
CA GLY A 211 -25.80 11.81 -17.38
C GLY A 211 -25.23 12.72 -16.28
N THR A 212 -26.03 13.14 -15.31
CA THR A 212 -25.52 14.03 -14.23
C THR A 212 -24.45 13.33 -13.42
N VAL A 213 -23.36 14.02 -13.16
CA VAL A 213 -22.24 13.51 -12.35
C VAL A 213 -22.11 14.42 -11.14
N TYR A 214 -21.79 13.83 -9.99
CA TYR A 214 -21.51 14.57 -8.77
C TYR A 214 -20.05 14.35 -8.37
N ASN A 215 -19.49 15.27 -7.60
CA ASN A 215 -18.36 14.90 -6.75
C ASN A 215 -18.54 15.47 -5.35
N VAL A 216 -18.05 14.73 -4.37
CA VAL A 216 -17.75 15.25 -3.04
C VAL A 216 -16.29 15.68 -3.06
N GLU A 217 -16.03 16.92 -2.68
CA GLU A 217 -14.68 17.51 -2.64
C GLU A 217 -14.36 17.94 -1.20
N ASN A 218 -13.19 17.58 -0.69
CA ASN A 218 -12.66 18.21 0.51
C ASN A 218 -12.03 19.56 0.14
N LEU A 219 -12.51 20.65 0.72
CA LEU A 219 -12.09 22.01 0.41
C LEU A 219 -10.67 22.36 0.89
N ASN A 220 -10.13 21.61 1.85
CA ASN A 220 -8.78 21.81 2.38
C ASN A 220 -7.74 21.00 1.61
N SER A 221 -8.02 19.72 1.34
CA SER A 221 -7.07 18.82 0.69
C SER A 221 -7.24 18.71 -0.83
N GLY A 222 -8.40 19.12 -1.37
CA GLY A 222 -8.73 19.01 -2.79
C GLY A 222 -9.07 17.58 -3.26
N LEU A 223 -9.09 16.59 -2.35
CA LEU A 223 -9.49 15.22 -2.66
C LEU A 223 -10.92 15.17 -3.15
N LYS A 224 -11.20 14.29 -4.12
CA LYS A 224 -12.53 14.15 -4.71
C LYS A 224 -12.99 12.69 -4.77
N ALA A 225 -14.26 12.48 -4.43
CA ALA A 225 -15.01 11.26 -4.75
C ALA A 225 -16.04 11.61 -5.84
N TRP A 226 -15.80 11.13 -7.05
CA TRP A 226 -16.73 11.28 -8.17
C TRP A 226 -17.81 10.21 -8.09
N ILE A 227 -19.07 10.62 -8.16
CA ILE A 227 -20.24 9.73 -8.12
C ILE A 227 -20.92 9.81 -9.47
N LEU A 228 -20.95 8.68 -10.16
CA LEU A 228 -21.55 8.49 -11.47
C LEU A 228 -22.79 7.61 -11.30
N PRO A 229 -24.00 8.19 -11.32
CA PRO A 229 -25.24 7.44 -11.43
C PRO A 229 -25.21 6.51 -12.66
N PRO A 230 -25.95 5.39 -12.62
CA PRO A 230 -26.09 4.54 -13.79
C PRO A 230 -26.80 5.31 -14.92
N ARG A 231 -26.34 5.14 -16.16
CA ARG A 231 -27.01 5.71 -17.33
C ARG A 231 -28.33 5.00 -17.56
N VAL A 232 -29.36 5.76 -17.94
CA VAL A 232 -30.67 5.18 -18.31
C VAL A 232 -30.48 4.24 -19.50
N ASN A 233 -30.95 3.02 -19.35
CA ASN A 233 -30.94 1.98 -20.37
C ASN A 233 -32.11 1.02 -20.12
N GLU A 234 -33.23 1.27 -20.81
CA GLU A 234 -34.46 0.48 -20.67
C GLU A 234 -34.26 -0.99 -21.05
N GLU A 235 -33.33 -1.32 -21.97
CA GLU A 235 -33.04 -2.71 -22.35
C GLU A 235 -32.40 -3.50 -21.21
N LEU A 236 -31.75 -2.82 -20.26
CA LEU A 236 -31.17 -3.40 -19.04
C LEU A 236 -32.07 -3.17 -17.81
N GLY A 237 -33.27 -2.63 -18.02
CA GLY A 237 -34.19 -2.25 -16.95
C GLY A 237 -33.75 -1.01 -16.15
N ILE A 238 -32.68 -0.30 -16.52
CA ILE A 238 -32.22 0.88 -15.79
C ILE A 238 -33.04 2.09 -16.24
N VAL A 239 -33.83 2.64 -15.32
CA VAL A 239 -34.76 3.74 -15.60
C VAL A 239 -34.46 4.97 -14.75
N GLY A 240 -35.14 6.08 -15.04
CA GLY A 240 -35.11 7.28 -14.19
C GLY A 240 -36.05 7.19 -12.98
N PRO A 241 -36.17 8.28 -12.20
CA PRO A 241 -37.05 8.35 -11.04
C PRO A 241 -38.53 8.13 -11.41
N THR A 242 -39.29 7.60 -10.46
CA THR A 242 -40.73 7.29 -10.61
C THR A 242 -41.56 8.17 -9.67
N ASP A 243 -42.89 8.17 -9.82
CA ASP A 243 -43.78 8.88 -8.88
C ASP A 243 -43.66 8.34 -7.43
N PHE A 244 -43.25 7.08 -7.28
CA PHE A 244 -43.07 6.43 -5.97
C PHE A 244 -41.70 6.71 -5.34
N SER A 245 -40.65 6.80 -6.16
CA SER A 245 -39.29 7.19 -5.77
C SER A 245 -38.82 8.33 -6.68
N ASN A 246 -39.08 9.56 -6.24
CA ASN A 246 -39.08 10.75 -7.09
C ASN A 246 -37.80 11.60 -6.98
N LEU A 247 -36.65 10.95 -6.79
CA LEU A 247 -35.33 11.59 -6.75
C LEU A 247 -34.26 10.64 -7.25
N ASP A 248 -33.15 11.18 -7.75
CA ASP A 248 -31.96 10.41 -8.11
C ASP A 248 -30.87 10.48 -7.03
N ALA A 249 -30.83 11.59 -6.30
CA ALA A 249 -29.87 11.79 -5.22
C ALA A 249 -30.42 12.72 -4.14
N TYR A 250 -29.81 12.67 -2.96
CA TYR A 250 -30.11 13.59 -1.86
C TYR A 250 -28.82 13.94 -1.12
N VAL A 251 -28.57 15.21 -0.85
CA VAL A 251 -27.41 15.66 -0.07
C VAL A 251 -27.85 16.14 1.30
N ARG A 252 -27.16 15.68 2.34
CA ARG A 252 -27.45 15.99 3.74
C ARG A 252 -26.19 16.29 4.51
N LYS A 253 -26.32 17.08 5.56
CA LYS A 253 -25.31 17.18 6.60
C LYS A 253 -25.35 15.93 7.48
N TYR A 254 -24.18 15.39 7.81
CA TYR A 254 -24.08 14.24 8.69
C TYR A 254 -24.68 14.53 10.07
N ARG A 255 -25.45 13.56 10.57
CA ARG A 255 -26.02 13.56 11.92
C ARG A 255 -26.04 12.12 12.42
N GLU A 256 -25.40 11.87 13.56
CA GLU A 256 -25.32 10.54 14.18
C GLU A 256 -26.69 9.89 14.38
N SER A 257 -27.73 10.67 14.74
CA SER A 257 -29.10 10.16 14.91
C SER A 257 -29.75 9.61 13.64
N GLU A 258 -29.16 9.88 12.48
CA GLU A 258 -29.63 9.48 11.16
C GLU A 258 -28.77 8.38 10.54
N ASP A 259 -27.63 8.04 11.15
CA ASP A 259 -26.86 6.85 10.82
C ASP A 259 -27.45 5.61 11.52
N ARG A 260 -28.58 5.15 10.98
CA ARG A 260 -29.38 4.06 11.55
C ARG A 260 -30.13 3.32 10.45
N PRO A 261 -30.65 2.11 10.73
CA PRO A 261 -31.56 1.40 9.84
C PRO A 261 -32.72 2.25 9.31
N TRP A 262 -33.18 1.94 8.09
CA TRP A 262 -34.26 2.67 7.42
C TRP A 262 -35.51 2.79 8.32
N PRO A 263 -35.91 4.02 8.70
CA PRO A 263 -36.96 4.21 9.69
C PRO A 263 -38.37 4.42 9.09
N HIS A 264 -38.49 4.40 7.76
CA HIS A 264 -39.71 4.81 7.06
C HIS A 264 -40.52 3.61 6.57
N ARG A 265 -41.84 3.79 6.42
CA ARG A 265 -42.73 2.80 5.79
C ARG A 265 -42.47 2.70 4.27
N PRO A 266 -42.90 1.63 3.57
CA PRO A 266 -42.67 1.48 2.13
C PRO A 266 -43.12 2.66 1.27
N GLU A 267 -44.24 3.30 1.62
CA GLU A 267 -44.81 4.43 0.87
C GLU A 267 -44.11 5.76 1.14
N GLN A 268 -43.23 5.81 2.13
CA GLN A 268 -42.59 7.04 2.58
C GLN A 268 -41.22 7.21 1.92
N GLU A 269 -41.04 8.36 1.27
CA GLU A 269 -39.75 8.78 0.74
C GLU A 269 -38.80 9.22 1.86
N ILE A 270 -37.50 9.28 1.54
CA ILE A 270 -36.49 9.89 2.41
C ILE A 270 -36.88 11.36 2.69
N GLY A 271 -37.44 11.59 3.87
CA GLY A 271 -38.00 12.86 4.28
C GLY A 271 -37.53 13.22 5.68
N PHE A 272 -36.65 14.21 5.77
CA PHE A 272 -36.15 14.74 7.04
C PHE A 272 -36.49 16.22 7.16
N ASN A 273 -36.90 16.65 8.36
CA ASN A 273 -37.50 17.96 8.61
C ASN A 273 -36.51 19.14 8.55
N VAL A 274 -35.21 18.87 8.34
CA VAL A 274 -34.15 19.88 8.41
C VAL A 274 -33.61 20.16 7.01
N HIS A 275 -33.45 21.44 6.68
CA HIS A 275 -32.93 21.93 5.41
C HIS A 275 -31.76 22.89 5.65
N ASP A 276 -30.72 22.40 6.32
CA ASP A 276 -29.52 23.18 6.62
C ASP A 276 -28.67 23.40 5.35
N ASP A 277 -27.61 24.18 5.48
CA ASP A 277 -26.55 24.27 4.48
C ASP A 277 -25.52 23.15 4.73
N PRO A 278 -25.40 22.15 3.84
CA PRO A 278 -24.41 21.09 3.97
C PRO A 278 -23.01 21.52 3.49
N ASP A 279 -22.87 22.69 2.84
CA ASP A 279 -21.57 23.13 2.31
C ASP A 279 -20.53 23.37 3.41
N ASN A 280 -19.28 23.06 3.10
CA ASN A 280 -18.13 23.15 4.02
C ASN A 280 -18.40 22.46 5.37
N SER A 281 -19.05 21.29 5.33
CA SER A 281 -19.40 20.52 6.51
C SER A 281 -19.17 19.03 6.28
N ASP A 282 -19.66 18.21 7.21
CA ASP A 282 -19.69 16.76 7.10
C ASP A 282 -20.95 16.35 6.33
N ILE A 283 -20.79 15.54 5.28
CA ILE A 283 -21.81 15.34 4.24
C ILE A 283 -22.09 13.86 4.01
N VAL A 284 -23.39 13.55 4.04
CA VAL A 284 -23.93 12.27 3.57
C VAL A 284 -24.57 12.49 2.20
N PHE A 285 -24.07 11.76 1.21
CA PHE A 285 -24.66 11.69 -0.13
C PHE A 285 -25.51 10.44 -0.26
N TRP A 286 -26.77 10.59 -0.65
CA TRP A 286 -27.64 9.48 -1.03
C TRP A 286 -27.68 9.36 -2.54
N SER A 287 -27.39 8.16 -3.07
CA SER A 287 -27.62 7.82 -4.47
C SER A 287 -28.79 6.86 -4.56
N VAL A 288 -29.83 7.27 -5.29
CA VAL A 288 -31.01 6.46 -5.55
C VAL A 288 -30.94 5.98 -6.99
N CYS A 289 -31.01 4.66 -7.15
CA CYS A 289 -31.03 4.03 -8.47
C CYS A 289 -32.43 3.49 -8.74
N HIS A 290 -32.81 3.36 -10.02
CA HIS A 290 -34.15 2.86 -10.38
C HIS A 290 -34.02 1.74 -11.40
N LEU A 291 -34.61 0.60 -11.06
CA LEU A 291 -34.52 -0.62 -11.84
C LEU A 291 -35.93 -1.17 -12.07
N HIS A 292 -36.34 -1.21 -13.32
CA HIS A 292 -37.58 -1.82 -13.77
C HIS A 292 -37.35 -3.31 -14.03
N HIS A 293 -38.29 -4.14 -13.58
CA HIS A 293 -38.32 -5.56 -13.88
C HIS A 293 -39.64 -5.88 -14.58
N HIS A 294 -39.55 -6.35 -15.82
CA HIS A 294 -40.73 -6.73 -16.60
C HIS A 294 -41.13 -8.16 -16.26
N ALA A 295 -42.37 -8.38 -15.84
CA ALA A 295 -42.84 -9.73 -15.51
C ALA A 295 -42.71 -10.71 -16.70
N ALA A 296 -42.75 -10.18 -17.93
CA ALA A 296 -42.57 -10.95 -19.16
C ALA A 296 -41.17 -11.57 -19.32
N GLU A 297 -40.13 -11.03 -18.66
CA GLU A 297 -38.76 -11.58 -18.67
C GLU A 297 -38.66 -12.84 -17.82
N GLY A 298 -39.62 -13.05 -16.93
CA GLY A 298 -39.73 -14.21 -16.06
C GLY A 298 -38.89 -14.12 -14.79
N LYS A 299 -39.24 -14.95 -13.81
CA LYS A 299 -38.68 -14.91 -12.44
C LYS A 299 -37.17 -15.22 -12.33
N ASP A 300 -36.56 -15.74 -13.39
CA ASP A 300 -35.16 -16.18 -13.39
C ASP A 300 -34.21 -15.18 -14.08
N HIS A 301 -34.74 -14.08 -14.63
CA HIS A 301 -33.96 -13.01 -15.22
C HIS A 301 -33.36 -12.10 -14.15
N TRP A 302 -32.06 -11.79 -14.25
CA TRP A 302 -31.34 -10.94 -13.30
C TRP A 302 -31.16 -9.55 -13.89
N HIS A 303 -31.56 -8.54 -13.13
CA HIS A 303 -31.20 -7.15 -13.40
C HIS A 303 -30.21 -6.64 -12.34
N GLU A 304 -29.35 -5.70 -12.72
CA GLU A 304 -28.41 -5.06 -11.80
C GLU A 304 -28.50 -3.54 -11.87
N VAL A 305 -28.31 -2.88 -10.73
CA VAL A 305 -28.19 -1.42 -10.71
C VAL A 305 -27.31 -0.95 -9.55
N GLY A 306 -26.66 0.19 -9.73
CA GLY A 306 -25.94 0.91 -8.69
C GLY A 306 -25.02 1.99 -9.27
N PRO A 307 -24.61 2.98 -8.46
CA PRO A 307 -23.70 4.02 -8.93
C PRO A 307 -22.27 3.48 -9.13
N THR A 308 -21.41 4.29 -9.73
CA THR A 308 -19.96 4.08 -9.73
C THR A 308 -19.31 5.24 -8.99
N ILE A 309 -18.41 4.94 -8.06
CA ILE A 309 -17.68 5.91 -7.26
C ILE A 309 -16.21 5.83 -7.68
N ALA A 310 -15.59 6.95 -8.05
CA ALA A 310 -14.18 7.00 -8.42
C ALA A 310 -13.45 8.04 -7.57
N PHE A 311 -12.40 7.60 -6.87
CA PHE A 311 -11.61 8.45 -6.00
C PHE A 311 -10.43 9.05 -6.77
N ASP A 312 -10.40 10.38 -6.87
CA ASP A 312 -9.25 11.14 -7.35
C ASP A 312 -8.37 11.48 -6.16
N VAL A 313 -7.54 10.50 -5.79
CA VAL A 313 -6.70 10.53 -4.59
C VAL A 313 -5.25 10.22 -4.97
N PRO A 314 -4.34 11.21 -4.90
CA PRO A 314 -2.92 10.95 -5.03
C PRO A 314 -2.43 10.14 -3.82
N PRO A 315 -1.38 9.31 -3.98
CA PRO A 315 -0.78 8.60 -2.85
C PRO A 315 -0.45 9.53 -1.69
N ALA A 316 -0.79 9.14 -0.47
CA ALA A 316 -0.27 9.82 0.71
C ALA A 316 1.27 9.68 0.72
N PRO A 317 2.02 10.72 1.13
CA PRO A 317 3.44 10.53 1.45
C PRO A 317 3.53 9.42 2.51
N PRO A 318 4.53 8.53 2.48
CA PRO A 318 4.63 7.44 3.44
C PRO A 318 4.60 7.94 4.88
N PRO A 319 3.98 7.18 5.80
CA PRO A 319 3.85 7.64 7.17
C PRO A 319 5.25 7.73 7.81
N PRO A 320 5.47 8.62 8.79
CA PRO A 320 6.74 8.63 9.50
C PRO A 320 7.05 7.22 10.04
N PRO A 321 8.24 6.64 9.86
CA PRO A 321 8.55 5.26 10.28
C PRO A 321 8.29 5.01 11.75
N GLU A 322 8.55 6.03 12.59
CA GLU A 322 8.24 6.00 14.01
C GLU A 322 6.75 5.92 14.32
N SER A 323 5.88 6.04 13.32
CA SER A 323 4.43 5.88 13.43
C SER A 323 3.94 4.51 12.96
N VAL A 324 4.76 3.75 12.24
CA VAL A 324 4.43 2.40 11.79
C VAL A 324 4.63 1.42 12.94
N ARG A 325 3.65 0.55 13.17
CA ARG A 325 3.69 -0.48 14.21
C ARG A 325 3.54 -1.85 13.59
N ARG A 326 4.47 -2.74 13.92
CA ARG A 326 4.33 -4.18 13.71
C ARG A 326 3.84 -4.78 15.01
N VAL A 327 2.60 -5.25 14.99
CA VAL A 327 1.90 -5.82 16.13
C VAL A 327 1.91 -7.33 15.97
N GLN A 328 2.65 -8.03 16.83
CA GLN A 328 2.70 -9.49 16.85
C GLN A 328 1.73 -10.02 17.91
N VAL A 329 0.88 -10.96 17.54
CA VAL A 329 -0.04 -11.66 18.43
C VAL A 329 0.33 -13.14 18.46
N LYS A 330 0.72 -13.65 19.62
CA LYS A 330 1.20 -15.03 19.78
C LYS A 330 0.52 -15.69 20.95
N GLY A 331 0.09 -16.94 20.81
CA GLY A 331 -0.63 -17.60 21.89
C GLY A 331 -0.95 -19.07 21.64
N MET A 332 -1.83 -19.58 22.48
CA MET A 332 -2.38 -20.93 22.43
C MET A 332 -3.90 -20.87 22.53
N VAL A 333 -4.57 -21.72 21.75
CA VAL A 333 -5.97 -22.08 21.94
C VAL A 333 -6.04 -23.55 22.30
N HIS A 334 -6.66 -23.86 23.42
CA HIS A 334 -7.00 -25.20 23.84
C HIS A 334 -8.50 -25.39 23.67
N ILE A 335 -8.89 -26.52 23.08
CA ILE A 335 -10.28 -26.91 22.91
C ILE A 335 -10.42 -28.29 23.50
N LYS A 336 -11.48 -28.48 24.27
CA LYS A 336 -11.87 -29.77 24.78
C LYS A 336 -13.34 -30.00 24.49
N ASP A 337 -13.57 -31.08 23.76
CA ASP A 337 -14.88 -31.68 23.57
C ASP A 337 -15.04 -32.77 24.62
N PHE A 338 -15.92 -32.55 25.59
CA PHE A 338 -16.28 -33.55 26.57
C PHE A 338 -17.21 -34.54 25.88
N LYS A 339 -16.98 -35.84 26.02
CA LYS A 339 -17.94 -36.83 25.50
C LYS A 339 -18.47 -37.68 26.63
N LEU A 340 -19.79 -37.70 26.80
CA LEU A 340 -20.45 -38.42 27.91
C LEU A 340 -20.17 -39.94 27.95
N THR A 341 -19.78 -40.56 26.83
CA THR A 341 -19.64 -42.03 26.75
C THR A 341 -18.39 -42.57 26.05
N THR A 342 -17.65 -41.77 25.29
CA THR A 342 -16.52 -42.25 24.44
C THR A 342 -15.16 -41.65 24.78
N GLY A 343 -15.06 -40.87 25.86
CA GLY A 343 -13.84 -40.22 26.31
C GLY A 343 -13.60 -38.88 25.62
N ASP A 344 -13.07 -37.92 26.39
CA ASP A 344 -12.91 -36.53 25.95
C ASP A 344 -11.88 -36.38 24.82
N LEU A 345 -12.15 -35.49 23.88
CA LEU A 345 -11.23 -35.09 22.82
C LEU A 345 -10.56 -33.75 23.17
N TRP A 346 -9.30 -33.61 22.77
CA TRP A 346 -8.48 -32.43 23.07
C TRP A 346 -7.76 -31.94 21.82
N GLY A 347 -7.71 -30.63 21.64
CA GLY A 347 -6.90 -29.95 20.64
C GLY A 347 -6.10 -28.82 21.24
N HIS A 348 -4.85 -28.66 20.80
CA HIS A 348 -3.96 -27.59 21.23
C HIS A 348 -3.38 -26.91 19.99
N TYR A 349 -3.66 -25.61 19.84
CA TYR A 349 -3.40 -24.87 18.62
C TYR A 349 -2.53 -23.65 18.93
N PRO A 350 -1.20 -23.72 18.74
CA PRO A 350 -0.37 -22.52 18.76
C PRO A 350 -0.70 -21.60 17.59
N PHE A 351 -0.49 -20.31 17.80
CA PHE A 351 -0.55 -19.31 16.73
C PHE A 351 0.48 -18.21 16.97
N ASP A 352 0.95 -17.63 15.86
CA ASP A 352 1.90 -16.52 15.83
C ASP A 352 1.59 -15.67 14.59
N GLU A 353 0.84 -14.60 14.81
CA GLU A 353 0.34 -13.71 13.78
C GLU A 353 1.01 -12.35 13.90
N SER A 354 1.17 -11.64 12.79
CA SER A 354 1.65 -10.26 12.80
C SER A 354 0.81 -9.41 11.87
N ARG A 355 0.54 -8.17 12.30
CA ARG A 355 -0.15 -7.15 11.50
C ARG A 355 0.64 -5.85 11.55
N THR A 356 0.59 -5.09 10.47
CA THR A 356 1.16 -3.74 10.42
C THR A 356 0.03 -2.74 10.49
N VAL A 357 0.13 -1.77 11.39
CA VAL A 357 -0.81 -0.64 11.49
C VAL A 357 -0.02 0.67 11.44
N HIS A 358 -0.55 1.67 10.75
CA HIS A 358 0.11 2.97 10.54
C HIS A 358 -0.96 4.08 10.37
N PRO A 359 -0.63 5.39 10.40
CA PRO A 359 -1.61 6.48 10.34
C PRO A 359 -2.66 6.39 9.21
N PHE A 360 -2.30 5.68 8.15
CA PHE A 360 -3.07 5.58 6.92
C PHE A 360 -3.77 4.24 6.70
N SER A 361 -3.43 3.25 7.52
CA SER A 361 -4.18 2.01 7.73
C SER A 361 -4.07 1.72 9.23
N PRO A 362 -4.82 2.46 10.06
CA PRO A 362 -4.65 2.40 11.51
C PRO A 362 -5.28 1.15 12.12
N HIS A 363 -6.07 0.41 11.35
CA HIS A 363 -6.83 -0.74 11.80
C HIS A 363 -6.26 -2.02 11.19
N ALA A 364 -6.25 -3.10 11.97
CA ALA A 364 -5.99 -4.44 11.46
C ALA A 364 -6.72 -5.47 12.33
N GLU A 365 -6.92 -6.68 11.79
CA GLU A 365 -7.57 -7.77 12.51
C GLU A 365 -6.76 -9.06 12.42
N VAL A 366 -6.69 -9.78 13.54
CA VAL A 366 -6.28 -11.17 13.61
C VAL A 366 -7.53 -11.98 13.94
N PHE A 367 -8.01 -12.77 12.97
CA PHE A 367 -9.14 -13.68 13.15
C PHE A 367 -8.67 -15.12 13.07
N LEU A 368 -8.90 -15.88 14.13
CA LEU A 368 -8.48 -17.26 14.28
C LEU A 368 -9.69 -18.14 14.50
N ILE A 369 -9.82 -19.19 13.69
CA ILE A 369 -10.73 -20.31 13.91
C ILE A 369 -9.88 -21.54 14.17
N LYS A 370 -10.09 -22.20 15.32
CA LYS A 370 -9.37 -23.42 15.72
C LYS A 370 -10.37 -24.55 15.97
N GLY A 371 -9.90 -25.78 15.74
CA GLY A 371 -10.76 -26.95 15.67
C GLY A 371 -11.11 -27.33 14.22
N PRO A 372 -12.14 -28.16 14.02
CA PRO A 372 -12.96 -28.75 15.07
C PRO A 372 -12.18 -29.75 15.95
N VAL A 373 -12.56 -29.85 17.22
CA VAL A 373 -12.26 -30.97 18.11
C VAL A 373 -13.60 -31.61 18.41
N GLY A 374 -13.91 -32.74 17.77
CA GLY A 374 -15.28 -33.25 17.73
C GLY A 374 -16.22 -32.29 17.00
N ASP A 375 -17.26 -31.86 17.69
CA ASP A 375 -18.23 -30.82 17.32
C ASP A 375 -17.83 -29.41 17.76
N VAL A 376 -16.77 -29.27 18.55
CA VAL A 376 -16.39 -27.99 19.15
C VAL A 376 -15.42 -27.20 18.28
N THR A 377 -15.71 -25.92 18.07
CA THR A 377 -14.79 -24.95 17.47
C THR A 377 -14.63 -23.72 18.35
N ALA A 378 -13.47 -23.07 18.27
CA ALA A 378 -13.19 -21.89 19.05
C ALA A 378 -12.67 -20.76 18.16
N HIS A 379 -13.24 -19.57 18.33
CA HIS A 379 -12.87 -18.37 17.59
C HIS A 379 -12.20 -17.35 18.50
N LEU A 380 -11.15 -16.71 17.99
CA LEU A 380 -10.48 -15.58 18.62
C LEU A 380 -10.33 -14.45 17.59
N ILE A 381 -11.04 -13.36 17.82
CA ILE A 381 -11.01 -12.15 17.00
C ILE A 381 -10.26 -11.08 17.78
N ILE A 382 -9.20 -10.50 17.21
CA ILE A 382 -8.39 -9.45 17.84
C ILE A 382 -8.29 -8.28 16.87
N LYS A 383 -8.97 -7.18 17.19
CA LYS A 383 -8.92 -5.90 16.47
C LYS A 383 -7.80 -5.04 17.05
N LEU A 384 -7.04 -4.41 16.16
CA LEU A 384 -5.82 -3.66 16.46
C LEU A 384 -5.97 -2.25 15.89
N ASP A 385 -6.05 -1.25 16.76
CA ASP A 385 -6.30 0.14 16.40
C ASP A 385 -5.14 1.03 16.83
N ARG A 386 -4.31 1.45 15.87
CA ARG A 386 -3.24 2.42 16.09
C ARG A 386 -3.82 3.76 16.53
N GLN A 387 -3.32 4.27 17.64
CA GLN A 387 -3.65 5.58 18.15
C GLN A 387 -2.62 6.63 17.69
N ALA A 388 -2.97 7.91 17.78
CA ALA A 388 -2.08 9.00 17.37
C ALA A 388 -0.75 9.03 18.15
N ASP A 389 -0.77 8.62 19.43
CA ASP A 389 0.42 8.47 20.29
C ASP A 389 1.23 7.19 20.00
N ASN A 390 0.84 6.45 18.96
CA ASN A 390 1.39 5.18 18.53
C ASN A 390 1.22 3.99 19.50
N THR A 391 0.40 4.14 20.54
CA THR A 391 -0.16 2.98 21.24
C THR A 391 -1.06 2.21 20.29
N VAL A 392 -1.20 0.91 20.53
CA VAL A 392 -2.18 0.07 19.81
C VAL A 392 -3.27 -0.28 20.81
N ALA A 393 -4.48 0.23 20.58
CA ALA A 393 -5.65 -0.26 21.27
C ALA A 393 -6.00 -1.63 20.71
N VAL A 394 -6.18 -2.60 21.59
CA VAL A 394 -6.48 -3.98 21.26
C VAL A 394 -7.84 -4.29 21.82
N THR A 395 -8.76 -4.74 20.97
CA THR A 395 -10.05 -5.28 21.39
C THR A 395 -10.12 -6.72 20.95
N PHE A 396 -10.39 -7.64 21.87
CA PHE A 396 -10.56 -9.05 21.53
C PHE A 396 -11.94 -9.58 21.89
N THR A 397 -12.38 -10.57 21.12
CA THR A 397 -13.57 -11.39 21.40
C THR A 397 -13.21 -12.86 21.20
N ALA A 398 -13.36 -13.66 22.25
CA ALA A 398 -13.23 -15.10 22.22
C ALA A 398 -14.64 -15.73 22.23
N GLN A 399 -14.82 -16.79 21.46
CA GLN A 399 -16.11 -17.47 21.29
C GLN A 399 -15.90 -18.98 21.24
N LEU A 400 -16.83 -19.71 21.85
CA LEU A 400 -16.94 -21.16 21.81
C LEU A 400 -18.19 -21.52 21.02
N TYR A 401 -18.05 -22.48 20.13
CA TYR A 401 -19.12 -23.02 19.33
C TYR A 401 -19.20 -24.53 19.55
N ASP A 402 -20.41 -25.01 19.78
CA ASP A 402 -20.79 -26.42 19.68
C ASP A 402 -21.59 -26.58 18.39
N GLU A 403 -21.11 -27.43 17.49
CA GLU A 403 -21.53 -27.49 16.09
C GLU A 403 -21.54 -26.09 15.43
N ASP A 404 -22.74 -25.60 15.08
CA ASP A 404 -23.00 -24.28 14.48
C ASP A 404 -23.70 -23.32 15.47
N GLU A 405 -23.66 -23.60 16.77
CA GLU A 405 -24.23 -22.75 17.81
C GLU A 405 -23.15 -22.12 18.69
N ARG A 406 -23.15 -20.79 18.78
CA ARG A 406 -22.28 -20.08 19.71
C ARG A 406 -22.80 -20.21 21.14
N VAL A 407 -22.12 -21.04 21.93
CA VAL A 407 -22.53 -21.37 23.30
C VAL A 407 -21.93 -20.47 24.38
N ALA A 408 -20.74 -19.89 24.14
CA ALA A 408 -20.11 -18.96 25.08
C ALA A 408 -19.30 -17.87 24.37
N SER A 409 -19.17 -16.70 25.01
CA SER A 409 -18.33 -15.61 24.50
C SER A 409 -17.86 -14.68 25.61
N VAL A 410 -16.63 -14.18 25.49
CA VAL A 410 -16.07 -13.12 26.33
C VAL A 410 -15.26 -12.16 25.47
N GLY A 411 -15.21 -10.89 25.85
CA GLY A 411 -14.36 -9.91 25.18
C GLY A 411 -13.81 -8.89 26.16
N ASN A 412 -12.69 -8.27 25.79
CA ASN A 412 -12.11 -7.18 26.55
C ASN A 412 -11.29 -6.26 25.64
N ASN A 413 -10.84 -5.14 26.18
CA ASN A 413 -9.95 -4.21 25.50
C ASN A 413 -8.80 -3.76 26.42
N PHE A 414 -7.66 -3.43 25.82
CA PHE A 414 -6.49 -2.88 26.50
C PHE A 414 -5.62 -2.10 25.51
N LYS A 415 -4.56 -1.43 25.99
CA LYS A 415 -3.59 -0.72 25.14
C LYS A 415 -2.20 -1.29 25.29
N VAL A 416 -1.46 -1.35 24.18
CA VAL A 416 -0.05 -1.77 24.14
C VAL A 416 0.79 -0.58 23.70
N ALA A 417 1.63 -0.07 24.59
CA ALA A 417 2.52 1.04 24.28
C ALA A 417 3.67 0.63 23.33
N PRO A 418 4.28 1.58 22.59
CA PRO A 418 5.42 1.28 21.73
C PRO A 418 6.56 0.55 22.48
N GLY A 419 7.08 -0.52 21.88
CA GLY A 419 8.14 -1.36 22.44
C GLY A 419 7.70 -2.30 23.57
N GLN A 420 6.42 -2.33 23.94
CA GLN A 420 5.91 -3.15 25.03
C GLN A 420 5.28 -4.46 24.53
N THR A 421 5.23 -5.45 25.42
CA THR A 421 4.47 -6.69 25.26
C THR A 421 3.48 -6.79 26.41
N VAL A 422 2.20 -7.04 26.09
CA VAL A 422 1.15 -7.29 27.09
C VAL A 422 0.65 -8.72 26.91
N THR A 423 0.50 -9.44 28.02
CA THR A 423 -0.03 -10.81 28.03
C THR A 423 -1.45 -10.79 28.55
N TRP A 424 -2.34 -11.50 27.87
CA TRP A 424 -3.68 -11.83 28.34
C TRP A 424 -3.77 -13.32 28.59
N SER A 425 -4.20 -13.71 29.78
CA SER A 425 -4.31 -15.11 30.18
C SER A 425 -5.61 -15.40 30.92
N GLY A 426 -6.01 -16.67 30.97
CA GLY A 426 -7.16 -17.15 31.73
C GLY A 426 -8.51 -16.88 31.04
N ILE A 427 -8.54 -16.87 29.71
CA ILE A 427 -9.80 -16.91 28.96
C ILE A 427 -10.31 -18.35 29.05
N HIS A 428 -11.38 -18.57 29.80
CA HIS A 428 -12.00 -19.87 29.99
C HIS A 428 -13.45 -19.80 29.55
N LEU A 429 -13.78 -20.46 28.44
CA LEU A 429 -15.13 -20.58 27.90
C LEU A 429 -15.65 -21.98 28.18
N VAL A 430 -16.89 -22.07 28.63
CA VAL A 430 -17.55 -23.34 28.99
C VAL A 430 -18.94 -23.35 28.39
N ASP A 431 -19.34 -24.45 27.76
CA ASP A 431 -20.72 -24.67 27.39
C ASP A 431 -21.59 -24.98 28.62
N HIS A 432 -22.73 -24.30 28.70
CA HIS A 432 -23.73 -24.46 29.75
C HIS A 432 -25.10 -24.84 29.18
N HIS A 433 -25.23 -25.00 27.87
CA HIS A 433 -26.44 -25.54 27.24
C HIS A 433 -26.50 -27.06 27.49
N GLY A 434 -27.72 -27.62 27.53
CA GLY A 434 -27.95 -28.96 28.05
C GLY A 434 -27.33 -30.07 27.18
N GLY A 435 -26.06 -30.40 27.44
CA GLY A 435 -25.20 -31.37 26.74
C GLY A 435 -23.90 -31.66 27.53
N ASP A 436 -22.86 -32.11 26.84
CA ASP A 436 -21.48 -32.22 27.36
C ASP A 436 -20.90 -30.84 27.66
N PRO A 437 -20.11 -30.66 28.74
CA PRO A 437 -19.63 -29.34 29.15
C PRO A 437 -18.37 -28.91 28.38
N ASP A 438 -18.47 -28.71 27.08
CA ASP A 438 -17.35 -28.35 26.21
C ASP A 438 -16.63 -27.08 26.65
N THR A 439 -15.32 -27.01 26.37
CA THR A 439 -14.51 -25.87 26.82
C THR A 439 -13.52 -25.39 25.78
N SER A 440 -13.20 -24.10 25.87
CA SER A 440 -12.00 -23.55 25.23
C SER A 440 -11.26 -22.62 26.18
N ASP A 441 -9.95 -22.89 26.33
CA ASP A 441 -9.03 -22.07 27.09
C ASP A 441 -8.07 -21.34 26.15
N MET A 442 -7.85 -20.04 26.36
CA MET A 442 -7.00 -19.24 25.49
C MET A 442 -6.08 -18.32 26.28
N ASP A 443 -4.83 -18.21 25.82
CA ASP A 443 -3.85 -17.26 26.31
C ASP A 443 -3.06 -16.68 25.13
N PHE A 444 -2.75 -15.39 25.17
CA PHE A 444 -1.96 -14.75 24.13
C PHE A 444 -1.19 -13.52 24.61
N THR A 445 -0.13 -13.18 23.88
CA THR A 445 0.67 -11.97 24.04
C THR A 445 0.51 -11.08 22.83
N VAL A 446 0.45 -9.77 23.05
CA VAL A 446 0.49 -8.75 22.01
C VAL A 446 1.73 -7.89 22.19
N THR A 447 2.59 -7.89 21.18
CA THR A 447 3.84 -7.11 21.14
C THR A 447 3.71 -5.96 20.16
N ASN A 448 3.86 -4.73 20.63
CA ASN A 448 3.82 -3.53 19.78
C ASN A 448 5.25 -3.07 19.46
N SER A 449 5.77 -3.48 18.31
CA SER A 449 7.13 -3.14 17.87
C SER A 449 7.14 -2.08 16.78
N LEU A 450 8.29 -1.44 16.55
CA LEU A 450 8.48 -0.55 15.40
C LEU A 450 8.26 -1.37 14.12
N GLY A 451 7.35 -0.92 13.27
CA GLY A 451 7.11 -1.55 11.99
C GLY A 451 8.03 -1.04 10.90
N VAL A 452 7.93 -1.62 9.72
CA VAL A 452 8.66 -1.20 8.52
C VAL A 452 7.67 -0.61 7.54
N LEU A 453 8.09 0.42 6.80
CA LEU A 453 7.26 1.05 5.78
C LEU A 453 6.76 0.01 4.75
N PRO A 454 5.55 0.19 4.19
CA PRO A 454 5.05 -0.68 3.12
C PRO A 454 6.08 -0.87 2.00
N GLY A 455 6.28 -2.13 1.60
CA GLY A 455 7.27 -2.54 0.60
C GLY A 455 8.71 -2.65 1.11
N TRP A 456 9.08 -1.97 2.20
CA TRP A 456 10.41 -2.08 2.82
C TRP A 456 10.47 -3.26 3.80
N ASN A 457 11.65 -3.86 3.92
CA ASN A 457 11.88 -5.01 4.78
C ASN A 457 12.76 -4.63 5.99
N PRO A 458 12.63 -5.30 7.15
CA PRO A 458 13.45 -4.97 8.32
C PRO A 458 14.94 -5.05 7.99
N PRO A 459 15.76 -4.09 8.43
CA PRO A 459 17.22 -4.18 8.33
C PRO A 459 17.78 -5.46 8.94
N PHE A 460 18.78 -6.07 8.29
CA PHE A 460 19.48 -7.24 8.79
C PHE A 460 20.98 -7.23 8.42
N PRO A 461 21.86 -7.90 9.19
CA PRO A 461 23.30 -7.94 8.91
C PRO A 461 23.63 -8.97 7.81
N ILE A 462 24.59 -8.62 6.94
CA ILE A 462 25.19 -9.52 5.93
C ILE A 462 26.68 -9.79 6.18
N ALA A 463 27.32 -8.98 7.03
CA ALA A 463 28.66 -9.23 7.55
C ALA A 463 28.72 -8.91 9.06
N PRO A 464 29.39 -9.75 9.88
CA PRO A 464 29.54 -9.51 11.32
C PRO A 464 30.30 -8.21 11.67
N ALA A 465 30.21 -7.80 12.93
CA ALA A 465 30.97 -6.67 13.48
C ALA A 465 32.48 -6.78 13.17
N GLY A 466 33.12 -5.65 12.87
CA GLY A 466 34.56 -5.56 12.57
C GLY A 466 35.00 -5.98 11.16
N HIS A 467 34.08 -6.36 10.26
CA HIS A 467 34.44 -6.76 8.89
C HIS A 467 34.81 -5.59 7.98
N ALA A 468 34.23 -4.40 8.20
CA ALA A 468 34.39 -3.24 7.35
C ALA A 468 34.80 -2.00 8.16
N GLN A 469 35.72 -1.21 7.63
CA GLN A 469 36.06 0.11 8.16
C GLN A 469 35.18 1.20 7.55
N ALA A 470 35.13 2.39 8.17
CA ALA A 470 34.33 3.50 7.63
C ALA A 470 34.83 3.94 6.24
N GLY A 471 33.88 4.22 5.33
CA GLY A 471 34.13 5.02 4.12
C GLY A 471 34.12 4.31 2.76
N ALA A 472 34.24 2.98 2.68
CA ALA A 472 34.29 2.27 1.38
C ALA A 472 33.39 1.03 1.38
N LEU A 473 32.25 1.16 0.68
CA LEU A 473 31.27 0.11 0.45
C LEU A 473 30.73 0.31 -0.97
N ASP A 474 30.74 -0.74 -1.79
CA ASP A 474 30.09 -0.72 -3.09
C ASP A 474 29.36 -2.04 -3.35
N ALA A 475 28.37 -2.01 -4.24
CA ALA A 475 27.54 -3.17 -4.56
C ALA A 475 27.12 -3.17 -6.02
N VAL A 476 27.07 -4.35 -6.63
CA VAL A 476 26.67 -4.53 -8.03
C VAL A 476 25.68 -5.66 -8.17
N SER A 477 24.63 -5.43 -8.95
CA SER A 477 23.69 -6.48 -9.34
C SER A 477 24.13 -7.04 -10.68
N ARG A 478 24.44 -8.34 -10.73
CA ARG A 478 24.83 -9.03 -11.97
C ARG A 478 23.62 -9.50 -12.78
N THR A 479 22.58 -9.90 -12.07
CA THR A 479 21.28 -10.32 -12.61
C THR A 479 20.19 -9.89 -11.63
N SER A 480 18.92 -10.15 -11.94
CA SER A 480 17.83 -9.98 -10.97
C SER A 480 17.91 -10.94 -9.78
N GLN A 481 18.77 -11.96 -9.86
CA GLN A 481 18.95 -13.01 -8.86
C GLN A 481 20.36 -13.02 -8.26
N ASN A 482 21.22 -12.04 -8.57
CA ASN A 482 22.60 -12.00 -8.10
C ASN A 482 23.05 -10.60 -7.73
N LEU A 483 23.60 -10.46 -6.52
CA LEU A 483 24.12 -9.23 -5.95
C LEU A 483 25.47 -9.52 -5.28
N ASP A 484 26.46 -8.68 -5.51
CA ASP A 484 27.78 -8.77 -4.90
C ASP A 484 28.10 -7.47 -4.17
N VAL A 485 28.69 -7.58 -2.98
CA VAL A 485 28.97 -6.45 -2.07
C VAL A 485 30.45 -6.47 -1.71
N PHE A 486 31.08 -5.29 -1.73
CA PHE A 486 32.51 -5.13 -1.56
C PHE A 486 32.82 -4.04 -0.54
N TRP A 487 33.85 -4.26 0.28
CA TRP A 487 34.29 -3.28 1.27
C TRP A 487 35.78 -3.41 1.56
N VAL A 488 36.35 -2.37 2.17
CA VAL A 488 37.71 -2.43 2.72
C VAL A 488 37.64 -2.85 4.20
N GLY A 489 38.43 -3.85 4.58
CA GLY A 489 38.56 -4.31 5.96
C GLY A 489 39.47 -3.40 6.80
N PRO A 490 39.41 -3.49 8.14
CA PRO A 490 40.29 -2.71 9.04
C PRO A 490 41.79 -2.97 8.86
N ASP A 491 42.16 -4.11 8.27
CA ASP A 491 43.53 -4.49 7.93
C ASP A 491 43.99 -4.00 6.55
N GLY A 492 43.14 -3.25 5.83
CA GLY A 492 43.39 -2.81 4.45
C GLY A 492 43.20 -3.91 3.40
N GLY A 493 42.64 -5.06 3.75
CA GLY A 493 42.20 -6.06 2.78
C GLY A 493 40.90 -5.66 2.09
N VAL A 494 40.60 -6.27 0.94
CA VAL A 494 39.31 -6.09 0.26
C VAL A 494 38.46 -7.34 0.49
N GLY A 495 37.34 -7.16 1.18
CA GLY A 495 36.37 -8.20 1.49
C GLY A 495 35.17 -8.17 0.54
N THR A 496 34.51 -9.32 0.41
CA THR A 496 33.26 -9.44 -0.33
C THR A 496 32.31 -10.44 0.31
N THR A 497 31.01 -10.27 0.04
CA THR A 497 29.98 -11.32 0.13
C THR A 497 29.03 -11.17 -1.05
N TYR A 498 28.23 -12.20 -1.32
CA TYR A 498 27.27 -12.20 -2.41
C TYR A 498 25.96 -12.88 -2.02
N TRP A 499 24.93 -12.59 -2.81
CA TRP A 499 23.60 -13.16 -2.72
C TRP A 499 23.21 -13.83 -4.04
N ASP A 500 22.66 -15.05 -3.96
CA ASP A 500 22.18 -15.85 -5.10
C ASP A 500 20.82 -16.54 -4.83
N GLY A 501 20.03 -15.94 -3.93
CA GLY A 501 18.88 -16.57 -3.27
C GLY A 501 19.14 -16.74 -1.77
N THR A 502 20.39 -16.84 -1.37
CA THR A 502 20.84 -16.77 0.03
C THR A 502 22.11 -15.93 0.15
N TRP A 503 22.37 -15.37 1.33
CA TRP A 503 23.62 -14.66 1.61
C TRP A 503 24.73 -15.64 1.98
N HIS A 504 25.91 -15.46 1.38
CA HIS A 504 27.07 -16.30 1.64
C HIS A 504 27.99 -15.70 2.71
N ALA A 505 28.87 -16.53 3.27
CA ALA A 505 29.82 -16.08 4.27
C ALA A 505 30.85 -15.12 3.63
N PRO A 506 31.22 -14.01 4.31
CA PRO A 506 32.24 -13.10 3.78
C PRO A 506 33.61 -13.75 3.57
N PHE A 507 34.31 -13.35 2.52
CA PHE A 507 35.69 -13.77 2.22
C PHE A 507 36.52 -12.64 1.60
N ALA A 508 37.84 -12.80 1.55
CA ALA A 508 38.76 -11.78 1.02
C ALA A 508 39.09 -12.01 -0.46
N ILE A 509 39.11 -10.93 -1.24
CA ILE A 509 39.54 -10.90 -2.65
C ILE A 509 40.89 -10.17 -2.85
N ALA A 510 41.32 -9.40 -1.84
CA ALA A 510 42.67 -8.87 -1.75
C ALA A 510 43.21 -9.02 -0.31
N PRO A 511 44.46 -9.46 -0.12
CA PRO A 511 45.09 -9.58 1.20
C PRO A 511 45.18 -8.26 1.98
N ALA A 512 45.53 -8.35 3.27
CA ALA A 512 45.78 -7.19 4.12
C ALA A 512 46.82 -6.21 3.51
N GLY A 513 46.58 -4.91 3.68
CA GLY A 513 47.46 -3.84 3.20
C GLY A 513 47.34 -3.49 1.70
N HIS A 514 46.36 -4.03 0.98
CA HIS A 514 46.17 -3.74 -0.45
C HIS A 514 45.41 -2.43 -0.73
N ALA A 515 44.53 -2.01 0.17
CA ALA A 515 43.65 -0.86 -0.01
C ALA A 515 43.72 0.09 1.19
N GLN A 516 43.67 1.39 0.92
CA GLN A 516 43.50 2.41 1.97
C GLN A 516 42.02 2.67 2.25
N PRO A 517 41.66 3.27 3.40
CA PRO A 517 40.27 3.60 3.70
C PRO A 517 39.69 4.63 2.69
N GLY A 518 38.44 4.45 2.29
CA GLY A 518 37.62 5.50 1.68
C GLY A 518 37.49 5.55 0.15
N ALA A 519 38.06 4.62 -0.62
CA ALA A 519 37.82 4.56 -2.08
C ALA A 519 37.88 3.13 -2.62
N LEU A 520 36.70 2.58 -2.94
CA LEU A 520 36.48 1.30 -3.60
C LEU A 520 35.30 1.45 -4.56
N THR A 521 35.38 0.84 -5.73
CA THR A 521 34.23 0.73 -6.65
C THR A 521 34.26 -0.60 -7.37
N ALA A 522 33.09 -1.12 -7.73
CA ALA A 522 32.92 -2.36 -8.46
C ALA A 522 32.03 -2.15 -9.69
N VAL A 523 32.28 -2.91 -10.75
CA VAL A 523 31.50 -2.87 -11.98
C VAL A 523 31.18 -4.30 -12.41
N SER A 524 29.92 -4.53 -12.77
CA SER A 524 29.50 -5.73 -13.51
C SER A 524 29.45 -5.40 -15.00
N ARG A 525 30.27 -6.09 -15.80
CA ARG A 525 30.30 -5.89 -17.26
C ARG A 525 29.31 -6.77 -18.00
N LYS A 526 29.05 -7.95 -17.44
CA LYS A 526 28.07 -8.95 -17.85
C LYS A 526 27.86 -9.89 -16.65
N PRO A 527 26.80 -10.72 -16.64
CA PRO A 527 26.43 -11.52 -15.48
C PRO A 527 27.56 -12.38 -14.86
N GLU A 528 28.56 -12.78 -15.64
CA GLU A 528 29.67 -13.62 -15.19
C GLU A 528 31.01 -12.88 -15.13
N GLN A 529 31.02 -11.54 -15.11
CA GLN A 529 32.25 -10.76 -15.00
C GLN A 529 32.11 -9.54 -14.09
N LEU A 530 32.97 -9.49 -13.07
CA LEU A 530 33.10 -8.39 -12.14
C LEU A 530 34.51 -7.84 -12.15
N ASP A 531 34.65 -6.54 -11.96
CA ASP A 531 35.91 -5.87 -11.77
C ASP A 531 35.80 -4.96 -10.55
N VAL A 532 36.76 -5.06 -9.63
CA VAL A 532 36.81 -4.28 -8.39
C VAL A 532 38.08 -3.44 -8.39
N PHE A 533 37.95 -2.16 -8.05
CA PHE A 533 39.02 -1.17 -8.07
C PHE A 533 39.14 -0.49 -6.72
N TRP A 534 40.37 -0.19 -6.30
CA TRP A 534 40.65 0.52 -5.07
C TRP A 534 41.92 1.36 -5.18
N VAL A 535 42.06 2.33 -4.28
CA VAL A 535 43.32 3.07 -4.13
C VAL A 535 44.21 2.33 -3.14
N GLY A 536 45.44 2.03 -3.53
CA GLY A 536 46.45 1.41 -2.67
C GLY A 536 47.06 2.39 -1.65
N PRO A 537 47.71 1.92 -0.58
CA PRO A 537 48.36 2.78 0.41
C PRO A 537 49.48 3.69 -0.14
N ASP A 538 50.03 3.35 -1.30
CA ASP A 538 51.03 4.13 -2.04
C ASP A 538 50.42 5.15 -3.02
N GLY A 539 49.08 5.25 -3.07
CA GLY A 539 48.35 6.10 -4.01
C GLY A 539 48.25 5.53 -5.44
N GLY A 540 48.68 4.29 -5.68
CA GLY A 540 48.40 3.59 -6.93
C GLY A 540 46.95 3.12 -7.02
N ILE A 541 46.48 2.73 -8.22
CA ILE A 541 45.17 2.11 -8.40
C ILE A 541 45.36 0.61 -8.59
N GLY A 542 44.80 -0.17 -7.66
CA GLY A 542 44.77 -1.62 -7.70
C GLY A 542 43.45 -2.14 -8.24
N THR A 543 43.47 -3.35 -8.81
CA THR A 543 42.28 -4.05 -9.25
C THR A 543 42.40 -5.57 -9.10
N THR A 544 41.26 -6.24 -8.99
CA THR A 544 41.09 -7.66 -9.28
C THR A 544 39.77 -7.85 -10.03
N TYR A 545 39.62 -8.99 -10.69
CA TYR A 545 38.43 -9.35 -11.43
C TYR A 545 37.99 -10.79 -11.13
N TRP A 546 36.74 -11.07 -11.44
CA TRP A 546 36.12 -12.38 -11.33
C TRP A 546 35.52 -12.81 -12.67
N ASP A 547 35.78 -14.04 -13.10
CA ASP A 547 35.26 -14.67 -14.32
C ASP A 547 34.82 -16.14 -14.09
N GLY A 548 34.31 -16.41 -12.89
CA GLY A 548 34.11 -17.76 -12.35
C GLY A 548 35.11 -18.10 -11.23
N ALA A 549 36.25 -17.40 -11.18
CA ALA A 549 37.17 -17.38 -10.06
C ALA A 549 37.76 -15.97 -9.87
N TRP A 550 38.14 -15.63 -8.63
CA TRP A 550 38.85 -14.40 -8.35
C TRP A 550 40.33 -14.51 -8.74
N HIS A 551 40.85 -13.50 -9.42
CA HIS A 551 42.25 -13.46 -9.86
C HIS A 551 43.13 -12.70 -8.86
N ALA A 552 44.45 -12.86 -8.99
CA ALA A 552 45.41 -12.17 -8.15
C ALA A 552 45.35 -10.65 -8.40
N PRO A 553 45.37 -9.81 -7.35
CA PRO A 553 45.37 -8.36 -7.54
C PRO A 553 46.59 -7.84 -8.32
N PHE A 554 46.38 -6.81 -9.14
CA PHE A 554 47.43 -6.13 -9.90
C PHE A 554 47.16 -4.61 -9.98
N ALA A 555 48.18 -3.85 -10.40
CA ALA A 555 48.09 -2.38 -10.50
C ALA A 555 47.75 -1.93 -11.93
N ILE A 556 46.87 -0.93 -12.05
CA ILE A 556 46.51 -0.28 -13.32
C ILE A 556 46.98 1.18 -13.40
N ALA A 557 47.41 1.75 -12.28
CA ALA A 557 48.07 3.05 -12.22
C ALA A 557 49.21 3.03 -11.20
N PRO A 558 50.34 3.71 -11.46
CA PRO A 558 51.52 3.69 -10.61
C PRO A 558 51.32 4.40 -9.27
N ALA A 559 52.23 4.17 -8.31
CA ALA A 559 52.26 4.87 -7.03
C ALA A 559 52.17 6.40 -7.20
N GLY A 560 51.41 7.06 -6.32
CA GLY A 560 51.18 8.51 -6.36
C GLY A 560 50.15 8.99 -7.39
N SER A 561 49.42 8.09 -8.06
CA SER A 561 48.40 8.49 -9.05
C SER A 561 47.18 9.17 -8.44
N ALA A 562 46.73 8.73 -7.26
CA ALA A 562 45.48 9.17 -6.65
C ALA A 562 45.62 9.50 -5.15
N LYS A 563 44.76 10.41 -4.68
CA LYS A 563 44.52 10.61 -3.23
C LYS A 563 43.45 9.63 -2.73
N PRO A 564 43.44 9.30 -1.42
CA PRO A 564 42.29 8.64 -0.81
C PRO A 564 40.98 9.40 -1.07
N GLY A 565 39.90 8.67 -1.32
CA GLY A 565 38.54 9.20 -1.27
C GLY A 565 37.81 9.45 -2.59
N ALA A 566 38.42 9.30 -3.76
CA ALA A 566 37.73 9.57 -5.04
C ALA A 566 38.16 8.60 -6.15
N LEU A 567 37.32 7.60 -6.39
CA LEU A 567 37.49 6.58 -7.43
C LEU A 567 36.10 6.24 -7.99
N SER A 568 35.98 6.19 -9.31
CA SER A 568 34.76 5.72 -9.99
C SER A 568 35.15 4.90 -11.20
N ALA A 569 34.37 3.86 -11.49
CA ALA A 569 34.57 3.01 -12.65
C ALA A 569 33.24 2.77 -13.35
N VAL A 570 33.28 2.64 -14.67
CA VAL A 570 32.10 2.36 -15.50
C VAL A 570 32.44 1.33 -16.57
N SER A 571 31.43 0.54 -16.94
CA SER A 571 31.46 -0.32 -18.11
C SER A 571 30.58 0.28 -19.19
N ARG A 572 31.16 0.65 -20.33
CA ARG A 572 30.39 1.19 -21.46
C ARG A 572 29.77 0.11 -22.34
N LYS A 573 30.44 -1.03 -22.41
CA LYS A 573 30.03 -2.26 -23.07
C LYS A 573 30.86 -3.41 -22.46
N PRO A 574 30.47 -4.68 -22.64
CA PRO A 574 31.07 -5.80 -21.90
C PRO A 574 32.60 -5.93 -21.98
N GLU A 575 33.23 -5.39 -23.03
CA GLU A 575 34.69 -5.45 -23.21
C GLU A 575 35.36 -4.07 -23.12
N GLN A 576 34.74 -3.10 -22.42
CA GLN A 576 35.34 -1.79 -22.17
C GLN A 576 35.06 -1.27 -20.76
N LEU A 577 36.14 -0.87 -20.07
CA LEU A 577 36.10 -0.23 -18.75
C LEU A 577 36.81 1.10 -18.80
N ASP A 578 36.33 2.04 -18.00
CA ASP A 578 36.99 3.32 -17.76
C ASP A 578 37.02 3.55 -16.25
N VAL A 579 38.21 3.90 -15.74
CA VAL A 579 38.46 4.14 -14.32
C VAL A 579 38.94 5.58 -14.16
N PHE A 580 38.37 6.29 -13.19
CA PHE A 580 38.57 7.72 -12.96
C PHE A 580 38.96 8.00 -11.51
N TRP A 581 39.87 8.94 -11.29
CA TRP A 581 40.32 9.31 -9.95
C TRP A 581 40.74 10.77 -9.87
N VAL A 582 40.82 11.29 -8.63
CA VAL A 582 41.39 12.61 -8.34
C VAL A 582 42.87 12.47 -7.97
N GLY A 583 43.72 13.16 -8.72
CA GLY A 583 45.16 13.19 -8.52
C GLY A 583 45.59 14.03 -7.31
N PRO A 584 46.82 13.88 -6.80
CA PRO A 584 47.33 14.66 -5.68
C PRO A 584 47.32 16.18 -5.88
N ASP A 585 47.41 16.64 -7.13
CA ASP A 585 47.35 18.04 -7.55
C ASP A 585 45.91 18.57 -7.75
N GLY A 586 44.89 17.73 -7.53
CA GLY A 586 43.48 18.05 -7.78
C GLY A 586 43.08 17.98 -9.26
N GLY A 587 43.91 17.41 -10.13
CA GLY A 587 43.50 17.04 -11.48
C GLY A 587 42.63 15.78 -11.49
N VAL A 588 41.91 15.54 -12.59
CA VAL A 588 41.15 14.30 -12.80
C VAL A 588 41.89 13.43 -13.80
N GLY A 589 42.31 12.25 -13.36
CA GLY A 589 42.99 11.23 -14.15
C GLY A 589 42.05 10.12 -14.59
N THR A 590 42.40 9.45 -15.68
CA THR A 590 41.70 8.25 -16.17
C THR A 590 42.65 7.24 -16.78
N THR A 591 42.25 5.98 -16.77
CA THR A 591 42.74 4.92 -17.66
C THR A 591 41.55 4.08 -18.12
N TYR A 592 41.74 3.34 -19.22
CA TYR A 592 40.71 2.46 -19.76
C TYR A 592 41.28 1.11 -20.16
N TRP A 593 40.37 0.14 -20.31
CA TRP A 593 40.66 -1.20 -20.76
C TRP A 593 39.78 -1.55 -21.96
N ASP A 594 40.39 -2.12 -23.01
CA ASP A 594 39.72 -2.57 -24.25
C ASP A 594 40.20 -3.96 -24.70
N GLY A 595 40.61 -4.79 -23.72
CA GLY A 595 41.40 -6.02 -23.92
C GLY A 595 42.81 -5.88 -23.35
N THR A 596 43.33 -4.65 -23.26
CA THR A 596 44.55 -4.28 -22.55
C THR A 596 44.33 -2.99 -21.76
N TRP A 597 45.02 -2.84 -20.63
CA TRP A 597 45.05 -1.56 -19.91
C TRP A 597 45.94 -0.57 -20.64
N HIS A 598 45.48 0.68 -20.73
CA HIS A 598 46.24 1.78 -21.34
C HIS A 598 46.96 2.64 -20.29
N ALA A 599 47.90 3.46 -20.75
CA ALA A 599 48.63 4.36 -19.87
C ALA A 599 47.68 5.45 -19.33
N PRO A 600 47.76 5.79 -18.03
CA PRO A 600 46.96 6.87 -17.46
C PRO A 600 47.19 8.23 -18.13
N PHE A 601 46.12 9.03 -18.26
CA PHE A 601 46.17 10.40 -18.76
C PHE A 601 45.17 11.31 -18.03
N ALA A 602 45.31 12.63 -18.17
CA ALA A 602 44.46 13.61 -17.49
C ALA A 602 43.27 14.05 -18.37
N ILE A 603 42.09 14.19 -17.77
CA ILE A 603 40.86 14.74 -18.40
C ILE A 603 40.46 16.09 -17.81
N ALA A 604 41.01 16.46 -16.65
CA ALA A 604 40.92 17.81 -16.09
C ALA A 604 42.29 18.25 -15.52
N PRO A 605 42.71 19.51 -15.76
CA PRO A 605 43.95 20.05 -15.21
C PRO A 605 44.00 20.07 -13.66
N ALA A 606 45.18 20.34 -13.11
CA ALA A 606 45.40 20.52 -11.68
C ALA A 606 44.45 21.58 -11.08
N GLY A 607 43.98 21.35 -9.84
CA GLY A 607 43.11 22.27 -9.11
C GLY A 607 41.62 22.24 -9.48
N HIS A 608 41.18 21.35 -10.38
CA HIS A 608 39.76 21.25 -10.78
C HIS A 608 38.89 20.51 -9.77
N ALA A 609 39.43 19.53 -9.05
CA ALA A 609 38.70 18.66 -8.14
C ALA A 609 39.34 18.63 -6.76
N GLN A 610 38.51 18.62 -5.72
CA GLN A 610 38.97 18.35 -4.36
C GLN A 610 38.93 16.83 -4.05
N PRO A 611 39.71 16.34 -3.08
CA PRO A 611 39.64 14.94 -2.65
C PRO A 611 38.24 14.60 -2.09
N GLY A 612 37.72 13.42 -2.40
CA GLY A 612 36.54 12.85 -1.72
C GLY A 612 35.26 12.67 -2.54
N ALA A 613 35.09 13.28 -3.72
CA ALA A 613 33.86 13.12 -4.50
C ALA A 613 34.11 13.20 -6.01
N LEU A 614 34.05 12.04 -6.66
CA LEU A 614 34.11 11.86 -8.11
C LEU A 614 33.17 10.73 -8.51
N THR A 615 32.36 10.94 -9.53
CA THR A 615 31.44 9.93 -10.05
C THR A 615 31.39 10.00 -11.58
N ALA A 616 31.30 8.85 -12.23
CA ALA A 616 31.23 8.73 -13.67
C ALA A 616 30.02 7.88 -14.06
N VAL A 617 29.44 8.17 -15.22
CA VAL A 617 28.35 7.39 -15.80
C VAL A 617 28.55 7.19 -17.30
N SER A 618 28.16 6.00 -17.77
CA SER A 618 28.02 5.71 -19.20
C SER A 618 26.56 5.80 -19.59
N ARG A 619 26.20 6.76 -20.44
CA ARG A 619 24.82 6.90 -20.94
C ARG A 619 24.49 6.01 -22.13
N LYS A 620 25.52 5.73 -22.93
CA LYS A 620 25.51 4.84 -24.09
C LYS A 620 26.96 4.44 -24.39
N PRO A 621 27.22 3.38 -25.19
CA PRO A 621 28.56 2.82 -25.34
C PRO A 621 29.65 3.80 -25.76
N GLU A 622 29.30 4.90 -26.41
CA GLU A 622 30.26 5.91 -26.86
C GLU A 622 30.08 7.28 -26.18
N GLN A 623 29.50 7.31 -24.97
CA GLN A 623 29.26 8.54 -24.21
C GLN A 623 29.56 8.34 -22.72
N LEU A 624 30.51 9.12 -22.19
CA LEU A 624 30.82 9.20 -20.76
C LEU A 624 30.61 10.61 -20.24
N ASP A 625 30.19 10.71 -18.99
CA ASP A 625 30.12 11.96 -18.26
C ASP A 625 30.77 11.75 -16.89
N VAL A 626 31.70 12.63 -16.51
CA VAL A 626 32.45 12.57 -15.25
C VAL A 626 32.18 13.84 -14.47
N PHE A 627 31.84 13.70 -13.20
CA PHE A 627 31.47 14.79 -12.30
C PHE A 627 32.33 14.79 -11.06
N TRP A 628 32.63 15.98 -10.55
CA TRP A 628 33.40 16.18 -9.32
C TRP A 628 32.99 17.44 -8.59
N VAL A 629 33.33 17.51 -7.30
CA VAL A 629 33.23 18.74 -6.54
C VAL A 629 34.54 19.52 -6.66
N GLY A 630 34.45 20.79 -7.01
CA GLY A 630 35.59 21.71 -7.09
C GLY A 630 36.06 22.19 -5.70
N PRO A 631 37.29 22.73 -5.59
CA PRO A 631 37.80 23.28 -4.33
C PRO A 631 36.97 24.44 -3.74
N ASP A 632 36.16 25.11 -4.55
CA ASP A 632 35.22 26.16 -4.16
C ASP A 632 33.83 25.64 -3.77
N GLY A 633 33.62 24.32 -3.79
CA GLY A 633 32.32 23.69 -3.54
C GLY A 633 31.36 23.73 -4.73
N GLY A 634 31.78 24.22 -5.91
CA GLY A 634 31.02 24.08 -7.15
C GLY A 634 31.05 22.65 -7.69
N ILE A 635 30.16 22.33 -8.63
CA ILE A 635 30.15 21.02 -9.29
C ILE A 635 30.63 21.20 -10.73
N GLY A 636 31.75 20.55 -11.03
CA GLY A 636 32.37 20.51 -12.35
C GLY A 636 32.06 19.21 -13.07
N THR A 637 32.07 19.26 -14.40
CA THR A 637 31.94 18.09 -15.26
C THR A 637 32.78 18.20 -16.52
N THR A 638 33.11 17.05 -17.10
CA THR A 638 33.51 16.91 -18.50
C THR A 638 32.87 15.64 -19.07
N TYR A 639 32.81 15.55 -20.39
CA TYR A 639 32.25 14.41 -21.09
C TYR A 639 33.13 13.96 -22.25
N TRP A 640 32.89 12.73 -22.70
CA TRP A 640 33.54 12.11 -23.84
C TRP A 640 32.49 11.62 -24.84
N ASP A 641 32.69 11.95 -26.13
CA ASP A 641 31.84 11.56 -27.27
C ASP A 641 32.67 11.11 -28.49
N GLY A 642 33.84 10.52 -28.23
CA GLY A 642 34.92 10.28 -29.20
C GLY A 642 36.14 11.16 -28.94
N ALA A 643 35.97 12.28 -28.23
CA ALA A 643 37.05 13.08 -27.67
C ALA A 643 36.62 13.63 -26.30
N TRP A 644 37.59 13.91 -25.42
CA TRP A 644 37.34 14.61 -24.16
C TRP A 644 37.13 16.10 -24.40
N HIS A 645 36.08 16.66 -23.80
CA HIS A 645 35.79 18.08 -23.88
C HIS A 645 36.39 18.89 -22.73
N ALA A 646 36.43 20.21 -22.88
CA ALA A 646 36.90 21.09 -21.83
C ALA A 646 35.96 21.04 -20.61
N PRO A 647 36.49 20.99 -19.37
CA PRO A 647 35.66 21.02 -18.19
C PRO A 647 34.81 22.30 -18.07
N PHE A 648 33.59 22.16 -17.54
CA PHE A 648 32.68 23.28 -17.26
C PHE A 648 31.90 23.03 -15.95
N ALA A 649 31.25 24.07 -15.43
CA ALA A 649 30.49 24.01 -14.18
C ALA A 649 28.99 23.81 -14.43
N ILE A 650 28.35 22.97 -13.60
CA ILE A 650 26.89 22.75 -13.60
C ILE A 650 26.22 23.26 -12.31
N ALA A 651 26.99 23.55 -11.27
CA ALA A 651 26.51 24.20 -10.05
C ALA A 651 27.54 25.23 -9.55
N PRO A 652 27.09 26.38 -9.02
CA PRO A 652 27.96 27.48 -8.61
C PRO A 652 28.80 27.14 -7.36
N ALA A 653 29.82 27.96 -7.09
CA ALA A 653 30.63 27.87 -5.87
C ALA A 653 29.76 27.82 -4.60
N GLY A 654 30.14 26.98 -3.64
CA GLY A 654 29.40 26.76 -2.39
C GLY A 654 28.19 25.85 -2.48
N SER A 655 27.97 25.15 -3.60
CA SER A 655 26.83 24.24 -3.77
C SER A 655 26.94 22.96 -2.95
N ALA A 656 28.14 22.36 -2.86
CA ALA A 656 28.35 21.03 -2.29
C ALA A 656 29.47 21.02 -1.23
N LYS A 657 29.32 20.15 -0.23
CA LYS A 657 30.41 19.78 0.67
C LYS A 657 31.41 18.83 -0.02
N PRO A 658 32.66 18.73 0.48
CA PRO A 658 33.54 17.63 0.09
C PRO A 658 32.89 16.29 0.45
N GLY A 659 32.95 15.30 -0.45
CA GLY A 659 32.66 13.90 -0.12
C GLY A 659 31.34 13.29 -0.59
N ALA A 660 30.38 14.04 -1.12
CA ALA A 660 29.07 13.48 -1.47
C ALA A 660 28.54 14.03 -2.80
N LEU A 661 28.71 13.24 -3.85
CA LEU A 661 28.24 13.49 -5.21
C LEU A 661 27.90 12.15 -5.86
N THR A 662 26.72 12.04 -6.46
CA THR A 662 26.33 10.87 -7.25
C THR A 662 25.59 11.32 -8.51
N VAL A 663 25.63 10.50 -9.55
CA VAL A 663 24.96 10.74 -10.82
C VAL A 663 24.25 9.47 -11.28
N VAL A 664 23.07 9.65 -11.87
CA VAL A 664 22.29 8.58 -12.47
C VAL A 664 21.99 8.94 -13.92
N SER A 665 22.18 7.97 -14.82
CA SER A 665 21.64 8.03 -16.18
C SER A 665 20.35 7.22 -16.24
N ARG A 666 19.22 7.88 -16.40
CA ARG A 666 17.92 7.19 -16.54
C ARG A 666 17.74 6.56 -17.91
N PHE A 667 18.24 7.25 -18.93
CA PHE A 667 18.28 6.84 -20.33
C PHE A 667 19.29 7.74 -21.06
N PRO A 668 19.69 7.43 -22.31
CA PRO A 668 20.85 8.06 -22.94
C PRO A 668 20.83 9.59 -23.03
N GLU A 669 19.66 10.22 -22.98
CA GLU A 669 19.51 11.67 -23.08
C GLU A 669 19.07 12.33 -21.76
N GLN A 670 19.27 11.65 -20.63
CA GLN A 670 18.87 12.16 -19.31
C GLN A 670 19.87 11.81 -18.21
N LEU A 671 20.37 12.84 -17.52
CA LEU A 671 21.19 12.72 -16.31
C LEU A 671 20.53 13.42 -15.14
N ASP A 672 20.72 12.88 -13.95
CA ASP A 672 20.34 13.50 -12.70
C ASP A 672 21.54 13.43 -11.74
N VAL A 673 21.97 14.60 -11.25
CA VAL A 673 23.15 14.77 -10.38
C VAL A 673 22.68 15.19 -8.99
N PHE A 674 23.19 14.55 -7.96
CA PHE A 674 22.80 14.78 -6.56
C PHE A 674 24.01 15.06 -5.68
N TRP A 675 23.87 15.97 -4.71
CA TRP A 675 24.92 16.32 -3.78
C TRP A 675 24.39 16.72 -2.40
N VAL A 676 25.26 16.63 -1.39
CA VAL A 676 24.98 17.17 -0.05
C VAL A 676 25.45 18.62 0.04
N GLY A 677 24.54 19.53 0.39
CA GLY A 677 24.81 20.94 0.59
C GLY A 677 25.58 21.26 1.89
N PRO A 678 26.19 22.46 1.99
CA PRO A 678 26.84 22.94 3.22
C PRO A 678 25.94 22.94 4.46
N ASP A 679 24.65 23.10 4.29
CA ASP A 679 23.61 23.05 5.32
C ASP A 679 23.10 21.63 5.65
N GLY A 680 23.59 20.61 4.92
CA GLY A 680 23.12 19.23 5.06
C GLY A 680 21.82 18.92 4.31
N GLY A 681 21.33 19.82 3.46
CA GLY A 681 20.27 19.49 2.50
C GLY A 681 20.78 18.68 1.32
N ILE A 682 19.87 18.08 0.55
CA ILE A 682 20.20 17.40 -0.70
C ILE A 682 19.81 18.29 -1.88
N GLY A 683 20.81 18.71 -2.64
CA GLY A 683 20.65 19.44 -3.89
C GLY A 683 20.65 18.50 -5.09
N THR A 684 19.98 18.91 -6.16
CA THR A 684 20.01 18.23 -7.44
C THR A 684 19.97 19.19 -8.62
N THR A 685 20.50 18.75 -9.76
CA THR A 685 20.23 19.30 -11.08
C THR A 685 20.15 18.14 -12.08
N TYR A 686 19.55 18.39 -13.24
CA TYR A 686 19.40 17.41 -14.29
C TYR A 686 19.74 17.99 -15.67
N TRP A 687 20.00 17.09 -16.60
CA TRP A 687 20.27 17.39 -18.01
C TRP A 687 19.32 16.58 -18.90
N ASP A 688 18.67 17.25 -19.84
CA ASP A 688 17.69 16.69 -20.80
C ASP A 688 18.00 17.11 -22.26
N GLY A 689 19.27 17.37 -22.54
CA GLY A 689 19.72 18.16 -23.70
C GLY A 689 20.24 19.55 -23.28
N THR A 690 19.73 20.07 -22.17
CA THR A 690 20.24 21.29 -21.51
C THR A 690 20.35 21.09 -20.01
N TRP A 691 21.31 21.77 -19.37
CA TRP A 691 21.42 21.76 -17.90
C TRP A 691 20.40 22.70 -17.27
N HIS A 692 19.70 22.22 -16.25
CA HIS A 692 18.72 23.01 -15.51
C HIS A 692 19.32 23.66 -14.26
N ALA A 693 18.61 24.66 -13.72
CA ALA A 693 19.04 25.31 -12.50
C ALA A 693 18.96 24.34 -11.30
N PRO A 694 19.96 24.33 -10.40
CA PRO A 694 19.91 23.53 -9.19
C PRO A 694 18.69 23.82 -8.29
N PHE A 695 18.15 22.78 -7.66
CA PHE A 695 17.07 22.88 -6.67
C PHE A 695 17.26 21.84 -5.55
N ALA A 696 16.51 21.96 -4.45
CA ALA A 696 16.61 21.08 -3.29
C ALA A 696 15.52 19.99 -3.32
N ILE A 697 15.90 18.76 -2.95
CA ILE A 697 14.97 17.61 -2.78
C ILE A 697 14.88 17.15 -1.32
N ALA A 698 15.79 17.62 -0.46
CA ALA A 698 15.68 17.47 0.99
C ALA A 698 16.12 18.77 1.69
N PRO A 699 15.37 19.25 2.71
CA PRO A 699 15.72 20.43 3.50
C PRO A 699 17.07 20.35 4.21
N ALA A 700 17.54 21.49 4.74
CA ALA A 700 18.74 21.56 5.58
C ALA A 700 18.69 20.58 6.77
N GLY A 701 19.84 20.00 7.12
CA GLY A 701 19.98 19.07 8.24
C GLY A 701 19.57 17.62 7.98
N HIS A 702 19.17 17.25 6.76
CA HIS A 702 18.76 15.88 6.44
C HIS A 702 19.91 14.89 6.27
N ALA A 703 21.08 15.34 5.82
CA ALA A 703 22.20 14.48 5.48
C ALA A 703 23.51 14.94 6.14
N GLN A 704 24.30 13.97 6.57
CA GLN A 704 25.68 14.20 6.98
C GLN A 704 26.64 14.14 5.76
N PRO A 705 27.85 14.71 5.86
CA PRO A 705 28.82 14.64 4.76
C PRO A 705 29.24 13.19 4.44
N GLY A 706 29.49 12.90 3.17
CA GLY A 706 30.17 11.67 2.73
C GLY A 706 29.29 10.47 2.36
N ALA A 707 27.97 10.50 2.57
CA ALA A 707 27.11 9.36 2.26
C ALA A 707 25.84 9.79 1.50
N LEU A 708 25.90 9.64 0.19
CA LEU A 708 24.80 9.89 -0.73
C LEU A 708 24.92 8.89 -1.90
N THR A 709 23.85 8.18 -2.19
CA THR A 709 23.76 7.31 -3.35
C THR A 709 22.41 7.47 -4.01
N ALA A 710 22.33 7.20 -5.31
CA ALA A 710 21.12 7.30 -6.08
C ALA A 710 21.12 6.22 -7.16
N LEU A 711 19.94 5.77 -7.52
CA LEU A 711 19.75 4.82 -8.60
C LEU A 711 18.48 5.14 -9.39
N SER A 712 18.39 4.60 -10.60
CA SER A 712 17.15 4.55 -11.37
C SER A 712 16.74 3.10 -11.53
N ARG A 713 15.51 2.76 -11.14
CA ARG A 713 14.94 1.44 -11.37
C ARG A 713 14.41 1.27 -12.78
N PHE A 714 13.92 2.38 -13.35
CA PHE A 714 13.42 2.52 -14.72
C PHE A 714 13.34 4.02 -15.06
N PRO A 715 13.21 4.42 -16.34
CA PRO A 715 13.33 5.82 -16.78
C PRO A 715 12.47 6.87 -16.05
N GLU A 716 11.36 6.45 -15.47
CA GLU A 716 10.41 7.32 -14.77
C GLU A 716 10.56 7.26 -13.25
N GLN A 717 11.59 6.58 -12.73
CA GLN A 717 11.80 6.40 -11.30
C GLN A 717 13.26 6.63 -10.89
N LEU A 718 13.42 7.47 -9.86
CA LEU A 718 14.69 7.66 -9.15
C LEU A 718 14.47 7.41 -7.67
N ASP A 719 15.49 6.85 -7.04
CA ASP A 719 15.54 6.66 -5.59
C ASP A 719 16.88 7.22 -5.09
N VAL A 720 16.84 8.12 -4.11
CA VAL A 720 18.02 8.81 -3.54
C VAL A 720 18.10 8.48 -2.06
N PHE A 721 19.27 8.06 -1.59
CA PHE A 721 19.51 7.61 -0.22
C PHE A 721 20.67 8.36 0.41
N TRP A 722 20.55 8.67 1.70
CA TRP A 722 21.61 9.32 2.46
C TRP A 722 21.62 8.84 3.91
N VAL A 723 22.73 9.07 4.60
CA VAL A 723 22.79 8.90 6.05
C VAL A 723 22.47 10.23 6.73
N GLY A 724 21.55 10.22 7.68
CA GLY A 724 21.19 11.38 8.50
C GLY A 724 22.23 11.70 9.58
N PRO A 725 22.20 12.91 10.17
CA PRO A 725 23.11 13.29 11.25
C PRO A 725 23.00 12.42 12.51
N ASP A 726 21.88 11.72 12.70
CA ASP A 726 21.61 10.78 13.78
C ASP A 726 22.08 9.34 13.47
N GLY A 727 22.65 9.10 12.28
CA GLY A 727 23.05 7.78 11.81
C GLY A 727 21.90 6.93 11.26
N GLY A 728 20.68 7.47 11.13
CA GLY A 728 19.59 6.84 10.39
C GLY A 728 19.81 6.91 8.88
N ILE A 729 19.06 6.11 8.12
CA ILE A 729 19.11 6.17 6.64
C ILE A 729 17.84 6.82 6.16
N GLY A 730 17.98 7.95 5.46
CA GLY A 730 16.90 8.65 4.80
C GLY A 730 16.84 8.33 3.32
N THR A 731 15.65 8.45 2.74
CA THR A 731 15.43 8.35 1.30
C THR A 731 14.37 9.34 0.82
N THR A 732 14.44 9.68 -0.46
CA THR A 732 13.33 10.23 -1.22
C THR A 732 13.36 9.62 -2.63
N TYR A 733 12.23 9.70 -3.32
CA TYR A 733 12.11 9.21 -4.68
C TYR A 733 11.38 10.20 -5.58
N TRP A 734 11.53 9.99 -6.88
CA TRP A 734 10.86 10.74 -7.94
C TRP A 734 10.16 9.76 -8.87
N ASP A 735 8.87 10.01 -9.15
CA ASP A 735 8.00 9.23 -10.05
C ASP A 735 7.25 10.12 -11.07
N GLY A 736 7.85 11.27 -11.39
CA GLY A 736 7.19 12.39 -12.05
C GLY A 736 7.13 13.63 -11.15
N THR A 737 7.02 13.42 -9.83
CA THR A 737 7.22 14.47 -8.82
C THR A 737 8.13 13.98 -7.70
N TRP A 738 8.85 14.90 -7.05
CA TRP A 738 9.66 14.56 -5.87
C TRP A 738 8.77 14.38 -4.66
N HIS A 739 9.01 13.31 -3.90
CA HIS A 739 8.28 13.02 -2.67
C HIS A 739 9.00 13.58 -1.45
N ALA A 740 8.27 13.70 -0.34
CA ALA A 740 8.87 14.15 0.91
C ALA A 740 9.90 13.11 1.42
N PRO A 741 11.07 13.55 1.93
CA PRO A 741 12.03 12.64 2.53
C PRO A 741 11.46 11.80 3.67
N PHE A 742 11.83 10.52 3.75
CA PHE A 742 11.43 9.60 4.83
C PHE A 742 12.58 8.65 5.24
N PRO A 743 12.65 8.20 6.51
CA PRO A 743 13.62 7.20 6.94
C PRO A 743 13.29 5.76 6.51
N ILE A 744 14.32 4.94 6.27
CA ILE A 744 14.24 3.49 6.01
C ILE A 744 15.04 2.66 7.03
N ALA A 745 15.89 3.31 7.83
CA ALA A 745 16.59 2.69 8.96
C ALA A 745 16.67 3.67 10.15
N PRO A 746 16.53 3.18 11.40
CA PRO A 746 16.48 4.03 12.60
C PRO A 746 17.81 4.72 12.91
N ALA A 747 17.78 5.74 13.78
CA ALA A 747 18.96 6.41 14.30
C ALA A 747 20.02 5.41 14.82
N GLY A 748 21.29 5.68 14.55
CA GLY A 748 22.42 4.82 14.90
C GLY A 748 22.61 3.58 14.01
N SER A 749 21.92 3.47 12.88
CA SER A 749 22.07 2.32 11.97
C SER A 749 23.39 2.33 11.21
N ALA A 750 23.86 3.49 10.76
CA ALA A 750 24.98 3.63 9.85
C ALA A 750 26.04 4.63 10.36
N LYS A 751 27.31 4.35 10.02
CA LYS A 751 28.41 5.31 10.13
C LYS A 751 28.36 6.35 9.01
N PRO A 752 28.98 7.53 9.20
CA PRO A 752 29.29 8.43 8.08
C PRO A 752 30.11 7.71 6.99
N GLY A 753 29.79 8.00 5.72
CA GLY A 753 30.68 7.69 4.59
C GLY A 753 30.50 6.36 3.87
N ALA A 754 29.58 5.48 4.27
CA ALA A 754 29.40 4.18 3.60
C ALA A 754 27.94 3.79 3.45
N LEU A 755 27.39 4.14 2.29
CA LEU A 755 26.03 3.85 1.86
C LEU A 755 26.07 3.59 0.35
N THR A 756 25.52 2.46 -0.08
CA THR A 756 25.32 2.17 -1.50
C THR A 756 23.93 1.57 -1.70
N ALA A 757 23.41 1.66 -2.91
CA ALA A 757 22.11 1.12 -3.27
C ALA A 757 22.17 0.57 -4.69
N VAL A 758 21.42 -0.51 -4.93
CA VAL A 758 21.41 -1.19 -6.20
C VAL A 758 20.02 -1.72 -6.53
N SER A 759 19.62 -1.58 -7.78
CA SER A 759 18.38 -2.14 -8.30
C SER A 759 18.67 -3.50 -8.92
N ARG A 760 17.92 -4.52 -8.50
CA ARG A 760 17.99 -5.86 -9.10
C ARG A 760 17.02 -5.99 -10.26
N PHE A 761 15.86 -5.34 -10.15
CA PHE A 761 14.83 -5.24 -11.18
C PHE A 761 13.85 -4.11 -10.85
N ARG A 762 12.92 -3.80 -11.76
CA ARG A 762 11.99 -2.66 -11.67
C ARG A 762 11.33 -2.50 -10.29
N GLU A 763 10.90 -3.61 -9.72
CA GLU A 763 10.14 -3.65 -8.46
C GLU A 763 10.97 -4.10 -7.27
N HIS A 764 12.30 -3.95 -7.33
CA HIS A 764 13.18 -4.32 -6.22
C HIS A 764 14.50 -3.53 -6.19
N LEU A 765 14.83 -3.02 -5.02
CA LEU A 765 16.15 -2.45 -4.72
C LEU A 765 16.66 -2.87 -3.35
N ASP A 766 17.98 -2.87 -3.21
CA ASP A 766 18.70 -3.13 -1.98
C ASP A 766 19.47 -1.87 -1.58
N VAL A 767 19.48 -1.54 -0.28
CA VAL A 767 20.26 -0.44 0.30
C VAL A 767 21.17 -1.02 1.37
N LEU A 768 22.46 -0.75 1.25
CA LEU A 768 23.52 -1.34 2.06
C LEU A 768 24.35 -0.28 2.74
N TRP A 769 24.77 -0.54 3.98
CA TRP A 769 25.56 0.41 4.77
C TRP A 769 26.51 -0.29 5.73
N ILE A 770 27.49 0.47 6.25
CA ILE A 770 28.38 0.02 7.32
C ILE A 770 27.86 0.52 8.67
N GLY A 771 27.68 -0.40 9.61
CA GLY A 771 27.22 -0.12 10.97
C GLY A 771 28.28 0.50 11.89
N PRO A 772 27.88 1.12 13.02
CA PRO A 772 28.80 1.64 14.04
C PRO A 772 29.81 0.63 14.59
N ASP A 773 29.49 -0.65 14.56
CA ASP A 773 30.34 -1.78 14.96
C ASP A 773 31.27 -2.29 13.84
N GLY A 774 31.13 -1.76 12.63
CA GLY A 774 31.89 -2.20 11.45
C GLY A 774 31.31 -3.45 10.77
N GLY A 775 30.10 -3.88 11.14
CA GLY A 775 29.32 -4.82 10.36
C GLY A 775 28.74 -4.19 9.10
N VAL A 776 28.32 -5.01 8.14
CA VAL A 776 27.61 -4.55 6.94
C VAL A 776 26.15 -4.95 7.07
N GLY A 777 25.26 -3.96 7.02
CA GLY A 777 23.80 -4.13 7.07
C GLY A 777 23.17 -3.91 5.71
N THR A 778 21.98 -4.49 5.52
CA THR A 778 21.14 -4.23 4.35
C THR A 778 19.66 -4.15 4.74
N THR A 779 18.89 -3.44 3.92
CA THR A 779 17.44 -3.50 3.81
C THR A 779 17.08 -3.51 2.33
N TYR A 780 15.89 -3.98 2.00
CA TYR A 780 15.44 -4.00 0.62
C TYR A 780 13.98 -3.57 0.52
N TRP A 781 13.66 -2.98 -0.62
CA TRP A 781 12.31 -2.63 -1.02
C TRP A 781 11.82 -3.60 -2.09
N THR A 782 10.55 -3.99 -2.00
CA THR A 782 9.84 -4.75 -3.04
C THR A 782 8.45 -4.16 -3.20
N ALA A 783 7.94 -4.05 -4.42
CA ALA A 783 6.56 -3.64 -4.62
C ALA A 783 5.61 -4.61 -3.89
N GLY A 784 4.73 -4.06 -3.05
CA GLY A 784 3.76 -4.79 -2.24
C GLY A 784 2.39 -4.92 -2.88
#